data_AF-A0A3A5UMR5-F1
#
_entry.id   AF-A0A3A5UMR5-F1
#
_cell.length_a   1.000
_cell.length_b   1.000
_cell.length_c   1.000
_cell.angle_alpha   90.00
_cell.angle_beta   90.00
_cell.angle_gamma   90.00
#
_symmetry.space_group_name_H-M   'P 1'
#
loop_
_entity.id
_entity.type
_entity.pdbx_description
1 polymer ?
#
loop_
_entity_poly.entity_id
_entity_poly.type
_entity_poly.pdbx_seq_one_letter_code
_entity_poly.pdbx_strand_id
1 'polypeptide(L)'
;METVFISATVVVISLMAASYFTTNGVGTMGEPLRQFSLFLMNKAPVGLVDLFSDRPGSGSRTWMKFGSGWFLLATISGFLAIWHKYDPTALDSLASIGWSYDDGSALQEFTLATLKVAFLYLMVGGAFVAISRSANNRLASEASASMVAVIYTAVLSLNLILIPIIFSFIDITDEASRLDFVSMIINYGVTTMLFTAVLINALATYSMRKDGTTSVSAWFFIMALVAKLVASTFYLLGEFLDSTQTVWMAEQILNGWVPLALIFAVAYHIIPYTTQTPIWSGSLLNAGMILLFITVPPFFVGSVGASGILTNIGALLLTFSLIPILATVVNLLATAATNSSAILKNPGALAATLAMFALPLFAVGGYFTSMDTFTDTAKMGDMAEMLDNSFMFTVGGLMMVSTIFASYPLASGNNLADSPKANLAVWFILFGGISSTITMMIGGFTEIAVNESAVEDVVASSSGFYLTASALFYLVPIASIMSILVLIRTGNSSSKMVEVGQEVTDIDTYTLSGGVTTIQQLLGRGVGVTTKIIVGESEESDGGTTIIAVNAELHNDEITEFPEEESQEDEEEVESKGPAKELVMLLDYLKSSGQTVFEFFGSIDLDSSGEIDSFEFQQALKNSDVGDFPPWEIDGLVAAIDLNGDGKINLPELDISLARIGAQLLPAEEAEEVEEVDDSEEASSTPSEAELNKMKKAELVELAESLGVSSSGTKKDLVEAILGA
;
A
#
# COMPACT_ATOMS: atom_id res chain seq x y z
N MET A 1 21.33 23.19 -33.98
CA MET A 1 20.81 22.14 -33.09
C MET A 1 19.32 22.07 -33.32
N GLU A 2 18.74 20.88 -33.37
CA GLU A 2 17.27 20.70 -33.45
C GLU A 2 16.62 21.31 -32.20
N THR A 3 15.43 21.91 -32.35
CA THR A 3 14.80 22.67 -31.27
C THR A 3 14.33 21.76 -30.14
N VAL A 4 14.07 20.47 -30.41
CA VAL A 4 13.78 19.42 -29.41
C VAL A 4 14.87 19.31 -28.34
N PHE A 5 16.15 19.38 -28.70
CA PHE A 5 17.23 19.26 -27.70
C PHE A 5 17.28 20.49 -26.78
N ILE A 6 16.94 21.66 -27.30
CA ILE A 6 16.90 22.90 -26.52
C ILE A 6 15.71 22.87 -25.56
N SER A 7 14.52 22.51 -26.04
CA SER A 7 13.33 22.39 -25.19
C SER A 7 13.52 21.30 -24.13
N ALA A 8 13.94 20.09 -24.50
CA ALA A 8 14.24 19.01 -23.56
C ALA A 8 15.23 19.44 -22.47
N THR A 9 16.35 20.10 -22.84
CA THR A 9 17.35 20.59 -21.87
C THR A 9 16.73 21.58 -20.89
N VAL A 10 15.91 22.53 -21.36
CA VAL A 10 15.26 23.52 -20.50
C VAL A 10 14.21 22.89 -19.59
N VAL A 11 13.43 21.90 -20.06
CA VAL A 11 12.49 21.17 -19.20
C VAL A 11 13.23 20.39 -18.12
N VAL A 12 14.27 19.62 -18.47
CA VAL A 12 15.05 18.84 -17.51
C VAL A 12 15.72 19.75 -16.47
N ILE A 13 16.31 20.89 -16.87
CA ILE A 13 16.86 21.88 -15.94
C ILE A 13 15.77 22.45 -15.02
N SER A 14 14.59 22.77 -15.55
CA SER A 14 13.48 23.32 -14.76
C SER A 14 12.96 22.31 -13.73
N LEU A 15 12.87 21.03 -14.10
CA LEU A 15 12.47 19.94 -13.21
C LEU A 15 13.56 19.63 -12.17
N MET A 16 14.84 19.62 -12.54
CA MET A 16 15.95 19.49 -11.58
C MET A 16 15.97 20.64 -10.57
N ALA A 17 15.78 21.89 -11.03
CA ALA A 17 15.69 23.04 -10.15
C ALA A 17 14.47 22.95 -9.21
N ALA A 18 13.29 22.59 -9.74
CA ALA A 18 12.08 22.40 -8.94
C ALA A 18 12.27 21.31 -7.86
N SER A 19 12.85 20.16 -8.23
CA SER A 19 13.16 19.07 -7.29
C SER A 19 14.16 19.52 -6.22
N TYR A 20 15.23 20.23 -6.60
CA TYR A 20 16.22 20.77 -5.67
C TYR A 20 15.59 21.74 -4.65
N PHE A 21 14.81 22.72 -5.10
CA PHE A 21 14.16 23.71 -4.21
C PHE A 21 13.03 23.09 -3.37
N THR A 22 12.35 22.07 -3.88
CA THR A 22 11.31 21.33 -3.13
C THR A 22 11.90 20.55 -1.96
N THR A 23 13.05 19.90 -2.18
CA THR A 23 13.75 19.12 -1.14
C THR A 23 14.52 20.01 -0.16
N ASN A 24 15.38 20.91 -0.66
CA ASN A 24 16.31 21.70 0.16
C ASN A 24 15.74 23.05 0.65
N GLY A 25 14.56 23.44 0.17
CA GLY A 25 13.97 24.76 0.45
C GLY A 25 14.69 25.90 -0.29
N VAL A 26 14.20 27.13 -0.06
CA VAL A 26 14.71 28.36 -0.70
C VAL A 26 15.55 29.21 0.27
N GLY A 27 16.15 28.55 1.27
CA GLY A 27 16.93 29.21 2.34
C GLY A 27 16.14 30.32 3.05
N THR A 28 16.80 31.45 3.31
CA THR A 28 16.22 32.61 4.02
C THR A 28 15.05 33.27 3.30
N MET A 29 14.84 33.01 2.01
CA MET A 29 13.71 33.55 1.24
C MET A 29 12.43 32.71 1.40
N GLY A 30 12.49 31.53 2.03
CA GLY A 30 11.33 30.66 2.21
C GLY A 30 10.15 31.33 2.93
N GLU A 31 10.41 32.01 4.04
CA GLU A 31 9.34 32.64 4.83
C GLU A 31 8.70 33.86 4.12
N PRO A 32 9.46 34.82 3.54
CA PRO A 32 8.88 35.88 2.70
C PRO A 32 8.06 35.34 1.52
N LEU A 33 8.54 34.31 0.83
CA LEU A 33 7.82 33.70 -0.30
C LEU A 33 6.53 33.00 0.15
N ARG A 34 6.53 32.37 1.33
CA ARG A 34 5.34 31.76 1.94
C ARG A 34 4.29 32.81 2.32
N GLN A 35 4.72 33.94 2.91
CA GLN A 35 3.81 35.05 3.23
C GLN A 35 3.25 35.70 1.96
N PHE A 36 4.06 35.84 0.92
CA PHE A 36 3.63 36.35 -0.38
C PHE A 36 2.65 35.40 -1.09
N SER A 37 2.87 34.08 -1.06
CA SER A 37 1.94 33.11 -1.64
C SER A 37 0.60 33.11 -0.92
N LEU A 38 0.59 33.15 0.42
CA LEU A 38 -0.63 33.27 1.23
C LEU A 38 -1.36 34.59 0.96
N PHE A 39 -0.64 35.70 0.78
CA PHE A 39 -1.23 36.97 0.35
C PHE A 39 -1.91 36.84 -1.01
N LEU A 40 -1.22 36.27 -2.01
CA LEU A 40 -1.79 36.07 -3.34
C LEU A 40 -3.04 35.20 -3.27
N MET A 41 -3.01 34.05 -2.60
CA MET A 41 -4.14 33.12 -2.56
C MET A 41 -5.35 33.61 -1.76
N ASN A 42 -5.13 34.35 -0.67
CA ASN A 42 -6.20 34.74 0.25
C ASN A 42 -6.68 36.19 0.08
N LYS A 43 -5.99 37.01 -0.73
CA LYS A 43 -6.39 38.40 -1.01
C LYS A 43 -6.48 38.75 -2.50
N ALA A 44 -6.03 37.88 -3.41
CA ALA A 44 -6.17 38.09 -4.85
C ALA A 44 -6.83 36.86 -5.53
N PRO A 45 -7.85 37.06 -6.40
CA PRO A 45 -8.56 38.29 -6.68
C PRO A 45 -9.52 38.71 -5.54
N VAL A 46 -9.47 40.01 -5.20
CA VAL A 46 -10.22 40.63 -4.08
C VAL A 46 -11.73 40.36 -4.22
N GLY A 47 -12.38 39.88 -3.15
CA GLY A 47 -13.82 39.66 -3.10
C GLY A 47 -14.34 38.42 -3.83
N LEU A 48 -13.56 37.80 -4.72
CA LEU A 48 -13.93 36.55 -5.39
C LEU A 48 -13.57 35.32 -4.57
N VAL A 49 -12.39 35.30 -3.93
CA VAL A 49 -11.97 34.19 -3.04
C VAL A 49 -12.91 34.05 -1.84
N ASP A 50 -13.43 35.17 -1.33
CA ASP A 50 -14.35 35.22 -0.18
C ASP A 50 -15.71 34.54 -0.43
N LEU A 51 -16.05 34.25 -1.69
CA LEU A 51 -17.24 33.47 -2.07
C LEU A 51 -17.08 31.96 -1.79
N PHE A 52 -15.85 31.50 -1.52
CA PHE A 52 -15.52 30.08 -1.36
C PHE A 52 -15.22 29.74 0.10
N SER A 53 -15.67 28.56 0.54
CA SER A 53 -15.50 28.15 1.94
C SER A 53 -14.07 27.70 2.24
N ASP A 54 -13.37 28.41 3.13
CA ASP A 54 -12.02 28.04 3.62
C ASP A 54 -12.05 26.95 4.72
N ARG A 55 -12.88 25.91 4.54
CA ARG A 55 -12.97 24.76 5.46
C ARG A 55 -11.96 23.69 5.03
N PRO A 56 -11.32 22.95 5.96
CA PRO A 56 -10.40 21.86 5.62
C PRO A 56 -11.01 20.87 4.60
N GLY A 57 -10.24 20.54 3.57
CA GLY A 57 -10.64 19.64 2.48
C GLY A 57 -11.70 20.19 1.51
N SER A 58 -12.17 21.43 1.64
CA SER A 58 -13.16 21.99 0.71
C SER A 58 -12.61 22.14 -0.71
N GLY A 59 -11.31 22.46 -0.85
CA GLY A 59 -10.61 22.56 -2.13
C GLY A 59 -10.65 21.22 -2.85
N SER A 60 -10.06 20.19 -2.25
CA SER A 60 -10.01 18.82 -2.79
C SER A 60 -11.39 18.29 -3.15
N ARG A 61 -12.40 18.49 -2.29
CA ARG A 61 -13.80 18.08 -2.56
C ARG A 61 -14.42 18.80 -3.74
N THR A 62 -14.10 20.08 -3.95
CA THR A 62 -14.62 20.86 -5.08
C THR A 62 -14.03 20.34 -6.40
N TRP A 63 -12.71 20.12 -6.43
CA TRP A 63 -12.02 19.49 -7.57
C TRP A 63 -12.63 18.13 -7.95
N MET A 64 -12.82 17.24 -6.97
CA MET A 64 -13.39 15.91 -7.22
C MET A 64 -14.85 15.94 -7.70
N LYS A 65 -15.66 16.88 -7.19
CA LYS A 65 -17.06 17.03 -7.62
C LYS A 65 -17.18 17.43 -9.09
N PHE A 66 -16.44 18.47 -9.51
CA PHE A 66 -16.44 18.88 -10.92
C PHE A 66 -15.83 17.81 -11.82
N GLY A 67 -14.71 17.20 -11.41
CA GLY A 67 -14.11 16.08 -12.15
C GLY A 67 -15.02 14.89 -12.34
N SER A 68 -15.84 14.54 -11.34
CA SER A 68 -16.83 13.46 -11.47
C SER A 68 -17.93 13.81 -12.48
N GLY A 69 -18.35 15.07 -12.55
CA GLY A 69 -19.30 15.55 -13.57
C GLY A 69 -18.72 15.45 -14.99
N TRP A 70 -17.46 15.88 -15.17
CA TRP A 70 -16.74 15.71 -16.44
C TRP A 70 -16.52 14.22 -16.79
N PHE A 71 -16.25 13.36 -15.81
CA PHE A 71 -16.05 11.93 -16.03
C PHE A 71 -17.31 11.23 -16.56
N LEU A 72 -18.49 11.58 -16.03
CA LEU A 72 -19.77 11.10 -16.58
C LEU A 72 -19.91 11.46 -18.06
N LEU A 73 -19.71 12.74 -18.37
CA LEU A 73 -19.82 13.25 -19.73
C LEU A 73 -18.81 12.56 -20.68
N ALA A 74 -17.55 12.41 -20.25
CA ALA A 74 -16.51 11.70 -21.00
C ALA A 74 -16.82 10.22 -21.25
N THR A 75 -17.38 9.51 -20.27
CA THR A 75 -17.75 8.10 -20.45
C THR A 75 -18.96 7.94 -21.39
N ILE A 76 -19.95 8.83 -21.33
CA ILE A 76 -21.08 8.83 -22.25
C ILE A 76 -20.62 9.15 -23.68
N SER A 77 -19.81 10.18 -23.89
CA SER A 77 -19.27 10.50 -25.21
C SER A 77 -18.35 9.41 -25.75
N GLY A 78 -17.53 8.77 -24.90
CA GLY A 78 -16.73 7.60 -25.28
C GLY A 78 -17.55 6.40 -25.74
N PHE A 79 -18.68 6.11 -25.08
CA PHE A 79 -19.61 5.09 -25.56
C PHE A 79 -20.20 5.46 -26.93
N LEU A 80 -20.62 6.72 -27.11
CA LEU A 80 -21.13 7.22 -28.38
C LEU A 80 -20.08 7.16 -29.50
N ALA A 81 -18.79 7.37 -29.19
CA ALA A 81 -17.70 7.33 -30.17
C ALA A 81 -17.45 5.92 -30.69
N ILE A 82 -17.39 4.93 -29.78
CA ILE A 82 -17.26 3.52 -30.16
C ILE A 82 -18.52 3.04 -30.90
N TRP A 83 -19.71 3.54 -30.51
CA TRP A 83 -20.96 3.23 -31.20
C TRP A 83 -21.03 3.84 -32.62
N HIS A 84 -20.58 5.09 -32.78
CA HIS A 84 -20.52 5.76 -34.08
C HIS A 84 -19.53 5.08 -35.03
N LYS A 85 -18.38 4.58 -34.52
CA LYS A 85 -17.46 3.74 -35.33
C LYS A 85 -18.09 2.41 -35.77
N TYR A 86 -19.10 1.91 -35.06
CA TYR A 86 -19.87 0.73 -35.49
C TYR A 86 -20.97 1.07 -36.52
N ASP A 87 -21.76 2.10 -36.25
CA ASP A 87 -22.85 2.57 -37.12
C ASP A 87 -22.79 4.10 -37.26
N PRO A 88 -22.20 4.61 -38.36
CA PRO A 88 -22.11 6.04 -38.63
C PRO A 88 -23.49 6.72 -38.72
N THR A 89 -24.54 6.00 -39.12
CA THR A 89 -25.89 6.57 -39.29
C THR A 89 -26.70 6.60 -37.99
N ALA A 90 -26.20 5.98 -36.90
CA ALA A 90 -26.93 5.88 -35.64
C ALA A 90 -27.30 7.25 -35.03
N LEU A 91 -26.49 8.28 -35.32
CA LEU A 91 -26.68 9.63 -34.78
C LEU A 91 -27.40 10.59 -35.74
N ASP A 92 -27.69 10.20 -36.98
CA ASP A 92 -28.41 11.03 -37.97
C ASP A 92 -29.80 11.47 -37.50
N SER A 93 -30.40 10.74 -36.56
CA SER A 93 -31.67 11.15 -35.93
C SER A 93 -31.56 12.51 -35.20
N LEU A 94 -30.36 12.91 -34.77
CA LEU A 94 -30.08 14.23 -34.18
C LEU A 94 -30.01 15.35 -35.23
N ALA A 95 -29.86 15.05 -36.52
CA ALA A 95 -30.00 16.06 -37.57
C ALA A 95 -31.41 16.70 -37.59
N SER A 96 -32.41 16.03 -37.02
CA SER A 96 -33.77 16.57 -36.85
C SER A 96 -33.85 17.80 -35.92
N ILE A 97 -32.87 18.00 -35.03
CA ILE A 97 -32.73 19.21 -34.19
C ILE A 97 -31.71 20.21 -34.76
N GLY A 98 -31.31 20.05 -36.03
CA GLY A 98 -30.32 20.92 -36.69
C GLY A 98 -28.87 20.58 -36.39
N TRP A 99 -28.59 19.43 -35.77
CA TRP A 99 -27.24 18.93 -35.49
C TRP A 99 -26.80 17.91 -36.56
N SER A 100 -26.10 18.36 -37.60
CA SER A 100 -25.39 17.45 -38.52
C SER A 100 -24.11 16.95 -37.86
N TYR A 101 -23.92 15.63 -37.81
CA TYR A 101 -22.63 15.06 -37.48
C TYR A 101 -21.64 15.22 -38.63
N ASP A 102 -20.38 15.47 -38.31
CA ASP A 102 -19.25 15.25 -39.20
C ASP A 102 -18.83 13.77 -39.15
N ASP A 103 -17.71 13.40 -39.79
CA ASP A 103 -17.10 12.06 -39.89
C ASP A 103 -16.70 11.39 -38.54
N GLY A 104 -17.28 11.81 -37.41
CA GLY A 104 -16.99 11.33 -36.05
C GLY A 104 -15.81 12.02 -35.35
N SER A 105 -14.93 12.66 -36.12
CA SER A 105 -13.78 13.49 -35.70
C SER A 105 -14.07 14.37 -34.47
N ALA A 106 -15.05 15.26 -34.59
CA ALA A 106 -15.41 16.23 -33.55
C ALA A 106 -15.88 15.56 -32.24
N LEU A 107 -16.53 14.39 -32.30
CA LEU A 107 -16.89 13.64 -31.09
C LEU A 107 -15.66 13.02 -30.43
N GLN A 108 -14.74 12.49 -31.23
CA GLN A 108 -13.52 11.85 -30.76
C GLN A 108 -12.63 12.87 -30.03
N GLU A 109 -12.43 14.06 -30.62
CA GLU A 109 -11.76 15.19 -29.97
C GLU A 109 -12.46 15.64 -28.69
N PHE A 110 -13.79 15.82 -28.72
CA PHE A 110 -14.58 16.20 -27.55
C PHE A 110 -14.49 15.15 -26.43
N THR A 111 -14.50 13.87 -26.77
CA THR A 111 -14.33 12.74 -25.84
C THR A 111 -12.96 12.77 -25.20
N LEU A 112 -11.90 12.89 -26.01
CA LEU A 112 -10.51 12.97 -25.55
C LEU A 112 -10.32 14.17 -24.61
N ALA A 113 -10.80 15.36 -25.01
CA ALA A 113 -10.67 16.58 -24.23
C ALA A 113 -11.40 16.48 -22.89
N THR A 114 -12.66 16.03 -22.89
CA THR A 114 -13.47 15.89 -21.68
C THR A 114 -12.93 14.81 -20.73
N LEU A 115 -12.36 13.72 -21.27
CA LEU A 115 -11.67 12.70 -20.49
C LEU A 115 -10.38 13.24 -19.83
N LYS A 116 -9.53 13.96 -20.59
CA LYS A 116 -8.33 14.62 -20.06
C LYS A 116 -8.67 15.63 -18.96
N VAL A 117 -9.74 16.40 -19.13
CA VAL A 117 -10.27 17.33 -18.11
C VAL A 117 -10.72 16.58 -16.86
N ALA A 118 -11.57 15.56 -17.00
CA ALA A 118 -12.08 14.76 -15.89
C ALA A 118 -10.94 14.15 -15.06
N PHE A 119 -9.96 13.57 -15.76
CA PHE A 119 -8.76 12.99 -15.20
C PHE A 119 -7.93 14.02 -14.42
N LEU A 120 -7.63 15.18 -15.03
CA LEU A 120 -6.88 16.24 -14.35
C LEU A 120 -7.60 16.69 -13.08
N TYR A 121 -8.92 16.87 -13.12
CA TYR A 121 -9.70 17.27 -11.95
C TYR A 121 -9.60 16.28 -10.79
N LEU A 122 -9.82 15.00 -11.08
CA LEU A 122 -9.81 13.95 -10.06
C LEU A 122 -8.40 13.67 -9.55
N MET A 123 -7.39 13.64 -10.41
CA MET A 123 -6.02 13.42 -9.95
C MET A 123 -5.48 14.58 -9.13
N VAL A 124 -5.68 15.83 -9.55
CA VAL A 124 -5.29 17.02 -8.76
C VAL A 124 -6.06 17.06 -7.44
N GLY A 125 -7.36 16.76 -7.44
CA GLY A 125 -8.15 16.63 -6.22
C GLY A 125 -7.62 15.55 -5.27
N GLY A 126 -7.24 14.38 -5.79
CA GLY A 126 -6.64 13.29 -5.03
C GLY A 126 -5.27 13.64 -4.45
N ALA A 127 -4.41 14.26 -5.26
CA ALA A 127 -3.09 14.72 -4.85
C ALA A 127 -3.16 15.87 -3.81
N PHE A 128 -4.18 16.72 -3.87
CA PHE A 128 -4.43 17.71 -2.81
C PHE A 128 -4.74 17.07 -1.44
N VAL A 129 -5.39 15.91 -1.39
CA VAL A 129 -5.58 15.16 -0.13
C VAL A 129 -4.26 14.57 0.34
N ALA A 130 -3.45 14.05 -0.58
CA ALA A 130 -2.15 13.48 -0.22
C ALA A 130 -1.16 14.53 0.32
N ILE A 131 -1.10 15.71 -0.29
CA ILE A 131 -0.20 16.79 0.13
C ILE A 131 -0.69 17.48 1.40
N SER A 132 -2.01 17.63 1.61
CA SER A 132 -2.54 18.26 2.83
C SER A 132 -2.26 17.46 4.10
N ARG A 133 -2.11 16.12 4.00
CA ARG A 133 -1.67 15.28 5.13
C ARG A 133 -0.27 15.65 5.65
N SER A 134 0.63 16.09 4.77
CA SER A 134 1.95 16.61 5.20
C SER A 134 1.87 17.95 5.95
N ALA A 135 0.70 18.61 5.92
CA ALA A 135 0.41 19.94 6.47
C ALA A 135 -0.82 19.94 7.41
N ASN A 136 -0.84 19.02 8.39
CA ASN A 136 -1.91 18.90 9.38
C ASN A 136 -3.33 18.77 8.77
N ASN A 137 -3.46 17.98 7.71
CA ASN A 137 -4.71 17.68 6.99
C ASN A 137 -5.41 18.91 6.35
N ARG A 138 -4.68 19.98 6.03
CA ARG A 138 -5.23 21.20 5.41
C ARG A 138 -4.36 21.74 4.29
N LEU A 139 -4.97 22.28 3.23
CA LEU A 139 -4.26 23.09 2.24
C LEU A 139 -3.92 24.48 2.79
N ALA A 140 -2.88 25.12 2.26
CA ALA A 140 -2.49 26.49 2.61
C ALA A 140 -3.60 27.53 2.32
N SER A 141 -4.46 27.26 1.33
CA SER A 141 -5.68 28.03 1.06
C SER A 141 -6.74 27.14 0.40
N GLU A 142 -7.77 26.75 1.15
CA GLU A 142 -8.83 25.86 0.65
C GLU A 142 -9.81 26.63 -0.27
N ALA A 143 -10.00 27.92 0.02
CA ALA A 143 -10.83 28.82 -0.78
C ALA A 143 -10.24 29.07 -2.19
N SER A 144 -8.93 29.33 -2.31
CA SER A 144 -8.31 29.52 -3.64
C SER A 144 -8.31 28.23 -4.47
N ALA A 145 -8.08 27.06 -3.86
CA ALA A 145 -8.21 25.77 -4.55
C ALA A 145 -9.63 25.55 -5.08
N SER A 146 -10.66 25.86 -4.27
CA SER A 146 -12.07 25.79 -4.66
C SER A 146 -12.42 26.77 -5.78
N MET A 147 -11.93 28.00 -5.70
CA MET A 147 -12.13 29.04 -6.72
C MET A 147 -11.54 28.61 -8.07
N VAL A 148 -10.28 28.14 -8.09
CA VAL A 148 -9.63 27.72 -9.34
C VAL A 148 -10.37 26.55 -9.98
N ALA A 149 -10.92 25.60 -9.19
CA ALA A 149 -11.76 24.53 -9.72
C ALA A 149 -12.98 25.05 -10.49
N VAL A 150 -13.70 26.04 -9.94
CA VAL A 150 -14.89 26.62 -10.58
C VAL A 150 -14.51 27.45 -11.81
N ILE A 151 -13.49 28.29 -11.72
CA ILE A 151 -13.03 29.11 -12.85
C ILE A 151 -12.54 28.20 -13.99
N TYR A 152 -11.78 27.15 -13.69
CA TYR A 152 -11.30 26.21 -14.72
C TYR A 152 -12.45 25.47 -15.40
N THR A 153 -13.51 25.09 -14.68
CA THR A 153 -14.70 24.45 -15.28
C THR A 153 -15.45 25.45 -16.16
N ALA A 154 -15.62 26.69 -15.70
CA ALA A 154 -16.28 27.73 -16.49
C ALA A 154 -15.50 28.00 -17.80
N VAL A 155 -14.19 28.19 -17.72
CA VAL A 155 -13.29 28.40 -18.86
C VAL A 155 -13.34 27.23 -19.86
N LEU A 156 -13.30 25.99 -19.37
CA LEU A 156 -13.40 24.80 -20.22
C LEU A 156 -14.78 24.61 -20.85
N SER A 157 -15.87 24.84 -20.11
CA SER A 157 -17.23 24.81 -20.67
C SER A 157 -17.44 25.91 -21.71
N LEU A 158 -16.76 27.05 -21.55
CA LEU A 158 -16.78 28.13 -22.52
C LEU A 158 -16.02 27.73 -23.78
N ASN A 159 -14.87 27.06 -23.67
CA ASN A 159 -14.10 26.59 -24.82
C ASN A 159 -14.76 25.40 -25.55
N LEU A 160 -15.10 24.33 -24.84
CA LEU A 160 -15.56 23.06 -25.43
C LEU A 160 -17.02 23.04 -25.88
N ILE A 161 -17.85 23.97 -25.38
CA ILE A 161 -19.29 23.96 -25.62
C ILE A 161 -19.77 25.32 -26.12
N LEU A 162 -19.52 26.39 -25.37
CA LEU A 162 -20.16 27.68 -25.67
C LEU A 162 -19.59 28.38 -26.92
N ILE A 163 -18.26 28.38 -27.12
CA ILE A 163 -17.62 29.01 -28.28
C ILE A 163 -18.05 28.33 -29.59
N PRO A 164 -17.95 26.99 -29.77
CA PRO A 164 -18.43 26.31 -30.97
C PRO A 164 -19.91 26.59 -31.26
N ILE A 165 -20.77 26.58 -30.23
CA ILE A 165 -22.19 26.90 -30.39
C ILE A 165 -22.38 28.34 -30.86
N ILE A 166 -21.69 29.32 -30.27
CA ILE A 166 -21.80 30.73 -30.70
C ILE A 166 -21.31 30.92 -32.14
N PHE A 167 -20.20 30.27 -32.51
CA PHE A 167 -19.62 30.38 -33.86
C PHE A 167 -20.57 29.77 -34.90
N SER A 168 -21.22 28.64 -34.61
CA SER A 168 -22.26 28.04 -35.47
C SER A 168 -23.47 28.94 -35.78
N PHE A 169 -23.70 30.00 -34.99
CA PHE A 169 -24.76 30.99 -35.21
C PHE A 169 -24.29 32.30 -35.88
N ILE A 170 -23.00 32.45 -36.18
CA ILE A 170 -22.42 33.68 -36.75
C ILE A 170 -21.53 33.30 -37.94
N ASP A 171 -21.87 33.79 -39.13
CA ASP A 171 -21.03 33.64 -40.33
C ASP A 171 -19.72 34.43 -40.16
N ILE A 172 -18.64 33.73 -39.78
CA ILE A 172 -17.30 34.26 -39.55
C ILE A 172 -16.39 33.79 -40.67
N THR A 173 -15.76 34.73 -41.37
CA THR A 173 -14.71 34.41 -42.34
C THR A 173 -13.54 33.70 -41.64
N ASP A 174 -13.20 32.50 -42.11
CA ASP A 174 -12.14 31.65 -41.56
C ASP A 174 -12.42 31.20 -40.10
N GLU A 175 -13.63 30.69 -39.88
CA GLU A 175 -14.13 30.20 -38.58
C GLU A 175 -13.17 29.22 -37.88
N ALA A 176 -12.67 28.23 -38.62
CA ALA A 176 -11.83 27.15 -38.09
C ALA A 176 -10.50 27.66 -37.50
N SER A 177 -9.76 28.49 -38.24
CA SER A 177 -8.47 29.02 -37.75
C SER A 177 -8.65 29.94 -36.53
N ARG A 178 -9.79 30.64 -36.47
CA ARG A 178 -10.15 31.52 -35.34
C ARG A 178 -10.54 30.72 -34.11
N LEU A 179 -11.29 29.65 -34.28
CA LEU A 179 -11.69 28.76 -33.19
C LEU A 179 -10.48 28.03 -32.61
N ASP A 180 -9.60 27.50 -33.46
CA ASP A 180 -8.35 26.85 -33.03
C ASP A 180 -7.44 27.82 -32.26
N PHE A 181 -7.16 29.01 -32.82
CA PHE A 181 -6.36 30.03 -32.12
C PHE A 181 -6.95 30.41 -30.75
N VAL A 182 -8.27 30.57 -30.65
CA VAL A 182 -8.93 30.86 -29.36
C VAL A 182 -8.83 29.67 -28.40
N SER A 183 -9.02 28.45 -28.90
CA SER A 183 -8.90 27.21 -28.13
C SER A 183 -7.49 27.01 -27.58
N MET A 184 -6.44 27.24 -28.40
CA MET A 184 -5.04 27.23 -27.99
C MET A 184 -4.77 28.22 -26.84
N ILE A 185 -5.22 29.49 -26.98
CA ILE A 185 -5.03 30.52 -25.96
C ILE A 185 -5.75 30.17 -24.65
N ILE A 186 -6.91 29.51 -24.70
CA ILE A 186 -7.62 29.06 -23.50
C ILE A 186 -6.97 27.82 -22.86
N ASN A 187 -6.74 26.76 -23.65
CA ASN A 187 -6.23 25.48 -23.19
C ASN A 187 -4.79 25.53 -22.67
N TYR A 188 -3.96 26.41 -23.24
CA TYR A 188 -2.55 26.54 -22.85
C TYR A 188 -2.24 27.87 -22.17
N GLY A 189 -2.85 28.99 -22.57
CA GLY A 189 -2.60 30.31 -21.96
C GLY A 189 -3.32 30.50 -20.62
N VAL A 190 -4.65 30.60 -20.66
CA VAL A 190 -5.48 30.82 -19.47
C VAL A 190 -5.31 29.69 -18.46
N THR A 191 -5.26 28.44 -18.93
CA THR A 191 -5.06 27.26 -18.07
C THR A 191 -3.70 27.29 -17.35
N THR A 192 -2.62 27.78 -17.97
CA THR A 192 -1.31 27.93 -17.29
C THR A 192 -1.38 28.92 -16.13
N MET A 193 -2.13 30.02 -16.27
CA MET A 193 -2.34 30.96 -15.16
C MET A 193 -3.09 30.32 -13.99
N LEU A 194 -4.12 29.52 -14.28
CA LEU A 194 -4.90 28.80 -13.25
C LEU A 194 -4.06 27.71 -12.56
N PHE A 195 -3.30 26.92 -13.31
CA PHE A 195 -2.43 25.89 -12.74
C PHE A 195 -1.20 26.49 -12.01
N THR A 196 -0.81 27.73 -12.31
CA THR A 196 0.19 28.46 -11.50
C THR A 196 -0.33 28.69 -10.08
N ALA A 197 -1.61 29.07 -9.92
CA ALA A 197 -2.23 29.19 -8.59
C ALA A 197 -2.32 27.83 -7.87
N VAL A 198 -2.60 26.74 -8.60
CA VAL A 198 -2.55 25.35 -8.07
C VAL A 198 -1.15 25.00 -7.56
N LEU A 199 -0.10 25.29 -8.33
CA LEU A 199 1.29 25.05 -7.94
C LEU A 199 1.71 25.89 -6.72
N ILE A 200 1.34 27.18 -6.69
CA ILE A 200 1.60 28.05 -5.54
C ILE A 200 0.95 27.48 -4.27
N ASN A 201 -0.28 26.98 -4.36
CA ASN A 201 -0.98 26.37 -3.23
C ASN A 201 -0.35 25.03 -2.80
N ALA A 202 0.04 24.19 -3.76
CA ALA A 202 0.75 22.94 -3.49
C ALA A 202 2.10 23.18 -2.78
N LEU A 203 2.91 24.11 -3.29
CA LEU A 203 4.20 24.49 -2.69
C LEU A 203 4.03 25.15 -1.32
N ALA A 204 3.05 26.05 -1.17
CA ALA A 204 2.75 26.68 0.12
C ALA A 204 2.30 25.64 1.16
N THR A 205 1.47 24.67 0.77
CA THR A 205 1.06 23.55 1.63
C THR A 205 2.28 22.71 2.02
N TYR A 206 3.11 22.33 1.06
CA TYR A 206 4.32 21.55 1.30
C TYR A 206 5.39 22.27 2.14
N SER A 207 5.34 23.61 2.20
CA SER A 207 6.19 24.42 3.09
C SER A 207 5.75 24.41 4.57
N MET A 208 4.56 23.86 4.88
CA MET A 208 4.05 23.74 6.25
C MET A 208 4.41 22.40 6.93
N ARG A 209 5.17 21.54 6.25
CA ARG A 209 5.57 20.22 6.77
C ARG A 209 6.53 20.32 7.96
N LYS A 210 6.48 19.35 8.88
CA LYS A 210 7.48 19.19 9.95
C LYS A 210 8.85 18.88 9.32
N ASP A 211 9.93 19.45 9.87
CA ASP A 211 11.29 19.33 9.31
C ASP A 211 11.71 17.87 9.08
N GLY A 212 12.45 17.64 8.00
CA GLY A 212 12.96 16.31 7.63
C GLY A 212 11.97 15.37 6.92
N THR A 213 10.66 15.69 6.88
CA THR A 213 9.69 14.87 6.14
C THR A 213 9.71 15.16 4.63
N THR A 214 9.72 14.10 3.81
CA THR A 214 9.57 14.19 2.35
C THR A 214 8.47 13.24 1.88
N SER A 215 7.43 13.77 1.23
CA SER A 215 6.33 12.97 0.70
C SER A 215 6.56 12.67 -0.77
N VAL A 216 6.68 11.38 -1.11
CA VAL A 216 6.78 10.88 -2.50
C VAL A 216 5.61 11.38 -3.35
N SER A 217 4.39 11.31 -2.80
CA SER A 217 3.17 11.79 -3.45
C SER A 217 3.23 13.28 -3.75
N ALA A 218 3.67 14.09 -2.78
CA ALA A 218 3.85 15.53 -2.97
C ALA A 218 4.91 15.84 -4.02
N TRP A 219 6.02 15.09 -4.07
CA TRP A 219 7.06 15.24 -5.09
C TRP A 219 6.51 15.00 -6.50
N PHE A 220 5.85 13.86 -6.75
CA PHE A 220 5.26 13.56 -8.06
C PHE A 220 4.20 14.61 -8.45
N PHE A 221 3.38 15.08 -7.50
CA PHE A 221 2.38 16.11 -7.77
C PHE A 221 3.00 17.46 -8.14
N ILE A 222 3.99 17.94 -7.39
CA ILE A 222 4.70 19.19 -7.68
C ILE A 222 5.41 19.09 -9.04
N MET A 223 6.08 17.98 -9.33
CA MET A 223 6.78 17.76 -10.60
C MET A 223 5.81 17.68 -11.78
N ALA A 224 4.64 17.04 -11.63
CA ALA A 224 3.59 17.04 -12.65
C ALA A 224 3.04 18.45 -12.94
N LEU A 225 2.85 19.28 -11.91
CA LEU A 225 2.41 20.66 -12.06
C LEU A 225 3.48 21.52 -12.76
N VAL A 226 4.76 21.39 -12.39
CA VAL A 226 5.86 22.10 -13.04
C VAL A 226 6.01 21.66 -14.50
N ALA A 227 6.00 20.36 -14.77
CA ALA A 227 6.03 19.81 -16.13
C ALA A 227 4.88 20.36 -16.98
N LYS A 228 3.65 20.40 -16.43
CA LYS A 228 2.48 20.96 -17.11
C LYS A 228 2.66 22.44 -17.47
N LEU A 229 3.13 23.28 -16.54
CA LEU A 229 3.31 24.71 -16.78
C LEU A 229 4.40 25.02 -17.81
N VAL A 230 5.53 24.32 -17.73
CA VAL A 230 6.63 24.45 -18.69
C VAL A 230 6.18 24.00 -20.08
N ALA A 231 5.52 22.84 -20.18
CA ALA A 231 5.05 22.31 -21.46
C ALA A 231 3.93 23.16 -22.08
N SER A 232 2.93 23.62 -21.32
CA SER A 232 1.91 24.53 -21.86
C SER A 232 2.51 25.88 -22.32
N THR A 233 3.59 26.35 -21.70
CA THR A 233 4.34 27.51 -22.20
C THR A 233 5.09 27.20 -23.50
N PHE A 234 5.67 26.00 -23.61
CA PHE A 234 6.35 25.53 -24.82
C PHE A 234 5.41 25.23 -25.99
N TYR A 235 4.17 24.81 -25.73
CA TYR A 235 3.16 24.70 -26.77
C TYR A 235 2.92 26.07 -27.41
N LEU A 236 2.56 27.08 -26.60
CA LEU A 236 2.31 28.45 -27.07
C LEU A 236 3.51 29.09 -27.80
N LEU A 237 4.72 28.92 -27.26
CA LEU A 237 5.94 29.44 -27.88
C LEU A 237 6.34 28.62 -29.12
N GLY A 238 6.01 27.33 -29.17
CA GLY A 238 6.24 26.47 -30.32
C GLY A 238 5.39 26.92 -31.50
N GLU A 239 4.08 27.06 -31.29
CA GLU A 239 3.13 27.55 -32.30
C GLU A 239 3.46 28.98 -32.75
N PHE A 240 3.75 29.89 -31.81
CA PHE A 240 4.10 31.27 -32.17
C PHE A 240 5.43 31.42 -32.93
N LEU A 241 6.30 30.40 -32.89
CA LEU A 241 7.60 30.37 -33.57
C LEU A 241 7.64 29.35 -34.73
N ASP A 242 6.49 28.82 -35.15
CA ASP A 242 6.35 27.77 -36.18
C ASP A 242 7.26 26.54 -35.94
N SER A 243 7.58 26.23 -34.68
CA SER A 243 8.54 25.19 -34.29
C SER A 243 7.81 23.90 -33.89
N THR A 244 7.39 23.13 -34.89
CA THR A 244 6.71 21.82 -34.76
C THR A 244 7.37 20.89 -33.74
N GLN A 245 8.70 20.81 -33.77
CA GLN A 245 9.54 20.07 -32.82
C GLN A 245 9.36 20.49 -31.35
N THR A 246 9.08 21.77 -31.09
CA THR A 246 8.81 22.27 -29.73
C THR A 246 7.38 21.93 -29.29
N VAL A 247 6.42 22.04 -30.21
CA VAL A 247 5.01 21.67 -29.97
C VAL A 247 4.91 20.18 -29.64
N TRP A 248 5.51 19.31 -30.47
CA TRP A 248 5.55 17.86 -30.23
C TRP A 248 6.10 17.51 -28.84
N MET A 249 7.23 18.12 -28.43
CA MET A 249 7.79 17.91 -27.09
C MET A 249 6.82 18.36 -25.98
N ALA A 250 6.13 19.49 -26.17
CA ALA A 250 5.12 19.95 -25.22
C ALA A 250 3.95 18.96 -25.10
N GLU A 251 3.47 18.40 -26.22
CA GLU A 251 2.41 17.38 -26.23
C GLU A 251 2.83 16.10 -25.52
N GLN A 252 4.05 15.59 -25.76
CA GLN A 252 4.56 14.40 -25.08
C GLN A 252 4.63 14.58 -23.55
N ILE A 253 5.00 15.77 -23.08
CA ILE A 253 5.01 16.08 -21.65
C ILE A 253 3.57 16.18 -21.10
N LEU A 254 2.66 16.85 -21.83
CA LEU A 254 1.29 17.09 -21.37
C LEU A 254 0.40 15.84 -21.39
N ASN A 255 0.61 14.94 -22.36
CA ASN A 255 -0.18 13.72 -22.54
C ASN A 255 0.50 12.48 -21.93
N GLY A 256 1.83 12.44 -21.88
CA GLY A 256 2.60 11.32 -21.31
C GLY A 256 3.03 11.55 -19.85
N TRP A 257 3.93 12.51 -19.60
CA TRP A 257 4.52 12.71 -18.26
C TRP A 257 3.49 13.16 -17.23
N VAL A 258 2.67 14.16 -17.55
CA VAL A 258 1.73 14.74 -16.57
C VAL A 258 0.70 13.72 -16.09
N PRO A 259 0.04 12.90 -16.95
CA PRO A 259 -0.88 11.88 -16.48
C PRO A 259 -0.22 10.76 -15.66
N LEU A 260 0.93 10.24 -16.10
CA LEU A 260 1.63 9.19 -15.35
C LEU A 260 2.11 9.69 -13.97
N ALA A 261 2.70 10.88 -13.90
CA ALA A 261 3.13 11.46 -12.64
C ALA A 261 1.94 11.74 -11.69
N LEU A 262 0.79 12.14 -12.22
CA LEU A 262 -0.44 12.31 -11.44
C LEU A 262 -1.02 10.98 -10.93
N ILE A 263 -1.03 9.93 -11.76
CA ILE A 263 -1.40 8.56 -11.36
C ILE A 263 -0.50 8.09 -10.22
N PHE A 264 0.82 8.24 -10.37
CA PHE A 264 1.78 7.83 -9.34
C PHE A 264 1.66 8.66 -8.07
N ALA A 265 1.45 9.98 -8.15
CA ALA A 265 1.19 10.82 -6.98
C ALA A 265 0.00 10.29 -6.16
N VAL A 266 -1.11 9.92 -6.81
CA VAL A 266 -2.28 9.37 -6.12
C VAL A 266 -2.07 7.93 -5.64
N ALA A 267 -1.41 7.08 -6.43
CA ALA A 267 -1.18 5.67 -6.08
C ALA A 267 -0.20 5.49 -4.90
N TYR A 268 0.91 6.24 -4.88
CA TYR A 268 1.85 6.28 -3.75
C TYR A 268 1.26 6.89 -2.47
N HIS A 269 0.09 7.53 -2.55
CA HIS A 269 -0.69 7.89 -1.36
C HIS A 269 -1.67 6.79 -0.95
N ILE A 270 -2.54 6.35 -1.86
CA ILE A 270 -3.66 5.47 -1.52
C ILE A 270 -3.21 4.06 -1.13
N ILE A 271 -2.27 3.46 -1.87
CA ILE A 271 -1.87 2.06 -1.63
C ILE A 271 -1.17 1.93 -0.26
N PRO A 272 -0.05 2.64 0.05
CA PRO A 272 0.61 2.54 1.35
C PRO A 272 -0.30 2.94 2.52
N TYR A 273 -1.15 3.95 2.33
CA TYR A 273 -2.11 4.37 3.36
C TYR A 273 -3.14 3.30 3.70
N THR A 274 -3.53 2.45 2.75
CA THR A 274 -4.54 1.42 3.02
C THR A 274 -3.93 0.10 3.48
N THR A 275 -2.69 -0.21 3.11
CA THR A 275 -1.96 -1.35 3.67
C THR A 275 -1.41 -1.09 5.06
N GLN A 276 -1.17 0.18 5.42
CA GLN A 276 -0.41 0.61 6.60
C GLN A 276 1.01 0.01 6.61
N THR A 277 1.65 0.00 5.44
CA THR A 277 3.00 -0.52 5.25
C THR A 277 3.87 0.46 4.46
N PRO A 278 5.18 0.54 4.74
CA PRO A 278 6.11 1.36 3.95
C PRO A 278 6.22 0.86 2.51
N ILE A 279 6.69 1.73 1.62
CA ILE A 279 6.97 1.40 0.21
C ILE A 279 8.04 0.30 0.13
N TRP A 280 7.77 -0.76 -0.63
CA TRP A 280 8.58 -1.99 -0.66
C TRP A 280 10.06 -1.78 -1.01
N SER A 281 10.38 -0.92 -1.99
CA SER A 281 11.77 -0.66 -2.42
C SER A 281 12.07 0.81 -2.68
N GLY A 282 13.08 1.34 -2.00
CA GLY A 282 13.60 2.70 -2.19
C GLY A 282 14.42 2.88 -3.47
N SER A 283 15.15 1.85 -3.93
CA SER A 283 15.90 1.92 -5.20
C SER A 283 14.95 1.95 -6.40
N LEU A 284 13.89 1.13 -6.35
CA LEU A 284 12.88 1.05 -7.39
C LEU A 284 12.00 2.31 -7.43
N LEU A 285 11.72 2.91 -6.27
CA LEU A 285 11.12 4.23 -6.14
C LEU A 285 11.97 5.32 -6.83
N ASN A 286 13.27 5.40 -6.51
CA ASN A 286 14.16 6.39 -7.10
C ASN A 286 14.28 6.24 -8.62
N ALA A 287 14.33 5.00 -9.13
CA ALA A 287 14.30 4.71 -10.56
C ALA A 287 13.00 5.23 -11.21
N GLY A 288 11.83 4.96 -10.60
CA GLY A 288 10.54 5.46 -11.06
C GLY A 288 10.44 6.99 -11.06
N MET A 289 10.89 7.64 -9.98
CA MET A 289 10.88 9.10 -9.84
C MET A 289 11.76 9.79 -10.88
N ILE A 290 13.00 9.35 -11.05
CA ILE A 290 13.99 10.04 -11.90
C ILE A 290 13.76 9.72 -13.38
N LEU A 291 13.60 8.45 -13.75
CA LEU A 291 13.58 8.05 -15.16
C LEU A 291 12.30 8.50 -15.88
N LEU A 292 11.16 8.63 -15.18
CA LEU A 292 9.90 9.08 -15.78
C LEU A 292 10.05 10.42 -16.52
N PHE A 293 10.80 11.36 -15.96
CA PHE A 293 11.02 12.71 -16.52
C PHE A 293 12.27 12.82 -17.42
N ILE A 294 12.84 11.68 -17.82
CA ILE A 294 13.98 11.58 -18.75
C ILE A 294 13.59 10.77 -20.00
N THR A 295 12.72 9.77 -19.84
CA THR A 295 12.23 8.89 -20.91
C THR A 295 11.00 9.45 -21.63
N VAL A 296 10.69 8.93 -22.82
CA VAL A 296 9.46 9.29 -23.57
C VAL A 296 8.40 8.20 -23.33
N PRO A 297 7.29 8.47 -22.61
CA PRO A 297 6.28 7.46 -22.33
C PRO A 297 5.72 6.80 -23.60
N PRO A 298 5.27 5.54 -23.53
CA PRO A 298 4.80 4.78 -24.69
C PRO A 298 3.32 5.11 -25.03
N PHE A 299 2.88 6.34 -24.75
CA PHE A 299 1.48 6.79 -24.85
C PHE A 299 1.42 8.18 -25.49
N PHE A 300 0.44 8.40 -26.38
CA PHE A 300 0.19 9.65 -27.09
C PHE A 300 1.37 10.14 -27.95
N VAL A 301 2.14 9.20 -28.52
CA VAL A 301 3.34 9.49 -29.31
C VAL A 301 3.00 9.73 -30.78
N GLY A 302 3.07 10.99 -31.21
CA GLY A 302 3.00 11.38 -32.64
C GLY A 302 4.36 11.30 -33.34
N SER A 303 4.37 11.47 -34.67
CA SER A 303 5.62 11.55 -35.44
C SER A 303 6.32 12.91 -35.25
N VAL A 304 7.66 12.91 -35.21
CA VAL A 304 8.46 14.12 -34.89
C VAL A 304 8.89 14.92 -36.12
N GLY A 305 8.79 14.33 -37.33
CA GLY A 305 9.28 14.95 -38.57
C GLY A 305 10.77 15.31 -38.53
N ALA A 306 11.62 14.46 -37.93
CA ALA A 306 12.97 14.80 -37.54
C ALA A 306 14.08 14.01 -38.25
N SER A 307 15.34 14.38 -38.01
CA SER A 307 16.48 13.63 -38.54
C SER A 307 16.59 12.23 -37.89
N GLY A 308 17.15 11.27 -38.63
CA GLY A 308 17.30 9.89 -38.13
C GLY A 308 18.13 9.76 -36.84
N ILE A 309 18.92 10.77 -36.46
CA ILE A 309 19.59 10.81 -35.16
C ILE A 309 18.57 11.02 -34.04
N LEU A 310 17.63 11.96 -34.21
CA LEU A 310 16.58 12.20 -33.21
C LEU A 310 15.61 11.03 -33.14
N THR A 311 15.25 10.42 -34.27
CA THR A 311 14.42 9.21 -34.29
C THR A 311 15.11 8.05 -33.55
N ASN A 312 16.41 7.84 -33.76
CA ASN A 312 17.13 6.79 -33.03
C ASN A 312 17.21 7.08 -31.51
N ILE A 313 17.45 8.33 -31.11
CA ILE A 313 17.51 8.71 -29.69
C ILE A 313 16.12 8.62 -29.04
N GLY A 314 15.08 9.13 -29.69
CA GLY A 314 13.70 9.06 -29.20
C GLY A 314 13.19 7.64 -29.06
N ALA A 315 13.48 6.76 -30.05
CA ALA A 315 13.16 5.34 -29.96
C ALA A 315 13.86 4.66 -28.76
N LEU A 316 15.13 4.98 -28.47
CA LEU A 316 15.82 4.50 -27.26
C LEU A 316 15.21 5.05 -25.96
N LEU A 317 14.79 6.32 -25.93
CA LEU A 317 14.10 6.88 -24.77
C LEU A 317 12.69 6.31 -24.58
N LEU A 318 12.05 5.86 -25.66
CA LEU A 318 10.77 5.17 -25.67
C LEU A 318 10.94 3.73 -25.12
N THR A 319 11.97 2.97 -25.56
CA THR A 319 12.26 1.64 -24.97
C THR A 319 12.57 1.73 -23.47
N PHE A 320 13.36 2.72 -23.04
CA PHE A 320 13.69 2.91 -21.63
C PHE A 320 12.51 3.40 -20.77
N SER A 321 11.43 3.93 -21.36
CA SER A 321 10.24 4.39 -20.61
C SER A 321 9.47 3.28 -19.91
N LEU A 322 9.61 2.04 -20.36
CA LEU A 322 9.07 0.88 -19.68
C LEU A 322 9.71 0.68 -18.29
N ILE A 323 10.96 1.13 -18.08
CA ILE A 323 11.67 0.99 -16.81
C ILE A 323 10.99 1.77 -15.67
N PRO A 324 10.77 3.11 -15.73
CA PRO A 324 10.08 3.83 -14.65
C PRO A 324 8.64 3.36 -14.41
N ILE A 325 7.93 2.94 -15.47
CA ILE A 325 6.57 2.41 -15.36
C ILE A 325 6.57 1.07 -14.60
N LEU A 326 7.36 0.09 -15.06
CA LEU A 326 7.44 -1.22 -14.42
C LEU A 326 8.04 -1.13 -13.01
N ALA A 327 9.05 -0.30 -12.80
CA ALA A 327 9.61 -0.03 -11.47
C ALA A 327 8.54 0.47 -10.50
N THR A 328 7.77 1.49 -10.89
CA THR A 328 6.71 2.05 -10.05
C THR A 328 5.59 1.04 -9.80
N VAL A 329 5.16 0.31 -10.83
CA VAL A 329 4.12 -0.70 -10.72
C VAL A 329 4.54 -1.84 -9.79
N VAL A 330 5.72 -2.44 -9.99
CA VAL A 330 6.21 -3.53 -9.13
C VAL A 330 6.35 -3.07 -7.69
N ASN A 331 6.85 -1.85 -7.46
CA ASN A 331 6.98 -1.29 -6.12
C ASN A 331 5.62 -1.16 -5.41
N LEU A 332 4.62 -0.62 -6.11
CA LEU A 332 3.26 -0.44 -5.59
C LEU A 332 2.50 -1.76 -5.43
N LEU A 333 2.65 -2.72 -6.36
CA LEU A 333 2.03 -4.04 -6.26
C LEU A 333 2.67 -4.90 -5.17
N ALA A 334 3.99 -4.83 -4.98
CA ALA A 334 4.66 -5.50 -3.86
C ALA A 334 4.22 -4.89 -2.52
N THR A 335 4.12 -3.56 -2.44
CA THR A 335 3.55 -2.86 -1.27
C THR A 335 2.12 -3.33 -1.02
N ALA A 336 1.28 -3.41 -2.07
CA ALA A 336 -0.10 -3.89 -1.99
C ALA A 336 -0.22 -5.34 -1.50
N ALA A 337 0.70 -6.23 -1.91
CA ALA A 337 0.67 -7.64 -1.55
C ALA A 337 0.84 -7.88 -0.04
N THR A 338 1.56 -6.99 0.67
CA THR A 338 1.79 -7.11 2.12
C THR A 338 0.50 -7.18 2.95
N ASN A 339 -0.56 -6.48 2.53
CA ASN A 339 -1.85 -6.45 3.23
C ASN A 339 -3.02 -6.43 2.24
N SER A 340 -3.09 -7.49 1.43
CA SER A 340 -4.15 -7.67 0.43
C SER A 340 -5.57 -7.65 1.01
N SER A 341 -5.75 -8.08 2.28
CA SER A 341 -7.07 -8.05 2.95
C SER A 341 -7.58 -6.62 3.16
N ALA A 342 -6.71 -5.67 3.54
CA ALA A 342 -7.10 -4.27 3.71
C ALA A 342 -7.48 -3.63 2.36
N ILE A 343 -6.76 -3.95 1.30
CA ILE A 343 -7.05 -3.48 -0.06
C ILE A 343 -8.39 -4.01 -0.56
N LEU A 344 -8.66 -5.31 -0.41
CA LEU A 344 -9.94 -5.92 -0.83
C LEU A 344 -11.15 -5.36 -0.06
N LYS A 345 -10.95 -4.88 1.17
CA LYS A 345 -11.99 -4.21 1.97
C LYS A 345 -12.24 -2.75 1.56
N ASN A 346 -11.27 -2.10 0.91
CA ASN A 346 -11.36 -0.69 0.51
C ASN A 346 -11.48 -0.56 -1.02
N PRO A 347 -12.68 -0.23 -1.57
CA PRO A 347 -12.89 -0.11 -3.01
C PRO A 347 -11.94 0.88 -3.70
N GLY A 348 -11.51 1.94 -3.01
CA GLY A 348 -10.57 2.91 -3.58
C GLY A 348 -9.16 2.34 -3.75
N ALA A 349 -8.68 1.59 -2.77
CA ALA A 349 -7.37 0.92 -2.85
C ALA A 349 -7.39 -0.24 -3.84
N LEU A 350 -8.48 -1.01 -3.88
CA LEU A 350 -8.70 -2.04 -4.89
C LEU A 350 -8.60 -1.44 -6.30
N ALA A 351 -9.25 -0.30 -6.55
CA ALA A 351 -9.18 0.39 -7.83
C ALA A 351 -7.75 0.85 -8.20
N ALA A 352 -7.00 1.44 -7.25
CA ALA A 352 -5.61 1.84 -7.50
C ALA A 352 -4.71 0.63 -7.80
N THR A 353 -4.87 -0.46 -7.06
CA THR A 353 -4.08 -1.69 -7.22
C THR A 353 -4.37 -2.35 -8.56
N LEU A 354 -5.64 -2.40 -8.97
CA LEU A 354 -6.06 -2.89 -10.29
C LEU A 354 -5.58 -1.98 -11.43
N ALA A 355 -5.51 -0.66 -11.22
CA ALA A 355 -4.90 0.26 -12.19
C ALA A 355 -3.39 -0.03 -12.36
N MET A 356 -2.67 -0.27 -11.27
CA MET A 356 -1.25 -0.67 -11.32
C MET A 356 -1.07 -2.03 -12.00
N PHE A 357 -1.98 -2.98 -11.81
CA PHE A 357 -1.95 -4.26 -12.53
C PHE A 357 -2.21 -4.12 -14.03
N ALA A 358 -3.12 -3.23 -14.44
CA ALA A 358 -3.45 -3.01 -15.85
C ALA A 358 -2.38 -2.17 -16.59
N LEU A 359 -1.72 -1.23 -15.91
CA LEU A 359 -0.78 -0.27 -16.51
C LEU A 359 0.35 -0.92 -17.35
N PRO A 360 1.04 -2.01 -16.92
CA PRO A 360 2.03 -2.69 -17.75
C PRO A 360 1.48 -3.24 -19.07
N LEU A 361 0.25 -3.76 -19.08
CA LEU A 361 -0.37 -4.32 -20.28
C LEU A 361 -0.58 -3.23 -21.32
N PHE A 362 -1.09 -2.08 -20.89
CA PHE A 362 -1.23 -0.89 -21.74
C PHE A 362 0.14 -0.32 -22.14
N ALA A 363 1.13 -0.27 -21.25
CA ALA A 363 2.46 0.27 -21.57
C ALA A 363 3.21 -0.59 -22.61
N VAL A 364 3.09 -1.91 -22.55
CA VAL A 364 3.69 -2.81 -23.56
C VAL A 364 2.95 -2.73 -24.89
N GLY A 365 1.61 -2.69 -24.89
CA GLY A 365 0.83 -2.50 -26.11
C GLY A 365 1.13 -1.15 -26.78
N GLY A 366 1.08 -0.09 -25.99
CA GLY A 366 1.41 1.27 -26.38
C GLY A 366 2.84 1.39 -26.91
N TYR A 367 3.81 0.69 -26.32
CA TYR A 367 5.20 0.68 -26.81
C TYR A 367 5.30 0.22 -28.26
N PHE A 368 4.59 -0.84 -28.65
CA PHE A 368 4.64 -1.34 -30.04
C PHE A 368 3.92 -0.42 -31.02
N THR A 369 2.75 0.11 -30.66
CA THR A 369 1.99 1.01 -31.54
C THR A 369 2.66 2.38 -31.66
N SER A 370 3.18 2.93 -30.56
CA SER A 370 3.92 4.20 -30.55
C SER A 370 5.26 4.14 -31.27
N MET A 371 5.95 3.00 -31.28
CA MET A 371 7.18 2.85 -32.07
C MET A 371 6.89 2.91 -33.58
N ASP A 372 5.78 2.33 -34.04
CA ASP A 372 5.37 2.39 -35.45
C ASP A 372 4.97 3.80 -35.90
N THR A 373 4.23 4.56 -35.08
CA THR A 373 3.90 5.97 -35.35
C THR A 373 5.13 6.87 -35.26
N PHE A 374 6.00 6.66 -34.27
CA PHE A 374 7.20 7.47 -34.06
C PHE A 374 8.26 7.30 -35.15
N THR A 375 8.34 6.11 -35.74
CA THR A 375 9.23 5.81 -36.88
C THR A 375 8.63 6.19 -38.24
N ASP A 376 7.44 6.81 -38.27
CA ASP A 376 6.75 7.27 -39.48
C ASP A 376 6.43 6.14 -40.48
N THR A 377 6.28 4.91 -39.98
CA THR A 377 5.77 3.76 -40.75
C THR A 377 4.24 3.76 -40.79
N ALA A 378 3.60 4.31 -39.74
CA ALA A 378 2.20 4.68 -39.66
C ALA A 378 1.16 3.60 -40.03
N LYS A 379 1.53 2.32 -39.94
CA LYS A 379 0.63 1.18 -40.16
C LYS A 379 -0.31 0.92 -38.99
N MET A 380 0.05 1.37 -37.79
CA MET A 380 -0.69 1.16 -36.54
C MET A 380 -1.17 2.49 -35.92
N GLY A 381 -1.31 3.56 -36.71
CA GLY A 381 -1.76 4.88 -36.23
C GLY A 381 -3.08 4.83 -35.47
N ASP A 382 -4.15 4.35 -36.12
CA ASP A 382 -5.48 4.20 -35.52
C ASP A 382 -5.45 3.29 -34.28
N MET A 383 -4.57 2.29 -34.27
CA MET A 383 -4.40 1.39 -33.12
C MET A 383 -3.71 2.07 -31.94
N ALA A 384 -2.74 2.96 -32.19
CA ALA A 384 -2.09 3.74 -31.15
C ALA A 384 -3.12 4.64 -30.45
N GLU A 385 -3.88 5.42 -31.22
CA GLU A 385 -4.90 6.31 -30.65
C GLU A 385 -6.00 5.53 -29.91
N MET A 386 -6.43 4.40 -30.46
CA MET A 386 -7.42 3.53 -29.84
C MET A 386 -6.92 2.96 -28.49
N LEU A 387 -5.64 2.59 -28.42
CA LEU A 387 -5.01 2.07 -27.21
C LEU A 387 -4.77 3.16 -26.16
N ASP A 388 -4.38 4.37 -26.58
CA ASP A 388 -4.20 5.55 -25.73
C ASP A 388 -5.52 6.02 -25.09
N ASN A 389 -6.59 6.08 -25.89
CA ASN A 389 -7.94 6.35 -25.39
C ASN A 389 -8.40 5.28 -24.39
N SER A 390 -8.15 4.01 -24.72
CA SER A 390 -8.46 2.86 -23.87
C SER A 390 -7.68 2.85 -22.55
N PHE A 391 -6.41 3.27 -22.58
CA PHE A 391 -5.56 3.46 -21.41
C PHE A 391 -6.16 4.49 -20.45
N MET A 392 -6.58 5.65 -20.97
CA MET A 392 -7.19 6.71 -20.16
C MET A 392 -8.56 6.30 -19.59
N PHE A 393 -9.39 5.56 -20.34
CA PHE A 393 -10.65 5.04 -19.80
C PHE A 393 -10.47 3.90 -18.79
N THR A 394 -9.44 3.06 -18.96
CA THR A 394 -9.23 1.88 -18.09
C THR A 394 -8.34 2.21 -16.89
N VAL A 395 -7.05 2.52 -17.11
CA VAL A 395 -6.10 2.83 -16.04
C VAL A 395 -6.43 4.19 -15.42
N GLY A 396 -6.67 5.20 -16.27
CA GLY A 396 -7.11 6.51 -15.82
C GLY A 396 -8.48 6.46 -15.13
N GLY A 397 -9.42 5.67 -15.63
CA GLY A 397 -10.75 5.44 -15.03
C GLY A 397 -10.68 4.79 -13.65
N LEU A 398 -9.89 3.72 -13.50
CA LEU A 398 -9.68 3.07 -12.22
C LEU A 398 -9.04 4.01 -11.19
N MET A 399 -8.06 4.83 -11.59
CA MET A 399 -7.47 5.84 -10.72
C MET A 399 -8.45 6.98 -10.38
N MET A 400 -9.24 7.45 -11.35
CA MET A 400 -10.29 8.45 -11.12
C MET A 400 -11.30 7.98 -10.08
N VAL A 401 -11.75 6.73 -10.19
CA VAL A 401 -12.67 6.10 -9.23
C VAL A 401 -11.99 5.78 -7.90
N SER A 402 -10.69 5.44 -7.90
CA SER A 402 -9.88 5.33 -6.69
C SER A 402 -9.89 6.61 -5.86
N THR A 403 -9.69 7.77 -6.49
CA THR A 403 -9.83 9.09 -5.83
C THR A 403 -11.23 9.27 -5.24
N ILE A 404 -12.29 8.90 -5.97
CA ILE A 404 -13.68 9.06 -5.50
C ILE A 404 -13.96 8.18 -4.27
N PHE A 405 -13.37 6.99 -4.17
CA PHE A 405 -13.66 6.03 -3.11
C PHE A 405 -12.68 6.02 -1.93
N ALA A 406 -11.46 6.54 -2.08
CA ALA A 406 -10.49 6.70 -1.00
C ALA A 406 -10.27 8.17 -0.62
N SER A 407 -9.92 9.03 -1.58
CA SER A 407 -9.54 10.42 -1.29
C SER A 407 -10.73 11.33 -0.95
N TYR A 408 -11.91 11.15 -1.55
CA TYR A 408 -13.09 11.97 -1.23
C TYR A 408 -13.65 11.73 0.19
N PRO A 409 -13.78 10.48 0.70
CA PRO A 409 -14.06 10.21 2.11
C PRO A 409 -13.13 10.97 3.05
N LEU A 410 -11.81 10.84 2.85
CA LEU A 410 -10.78 11.53 3.64
C LEU A 410 -10.96 13.05 3.61
N ALA A 411 -11.14 13.65 2.43
CA ALA A 411 -11.37 15.09 2.28
C ALA A 411 -12.67 15.60 2.93
N SER A 412 -13.64 14.72 3.18
CA SER A 412 -14.93 15.07 3.80
C SER A 412 -15.04 14.70 5.28
N GLY A 413 -14.08 13.93 5.81
CA GLY A 413 -14.12 13.34 7.14
C GLY A 413 -15.31 12.40 7.35
N ASN A 414 -15.85 11.81 6.27
CA ASN A 414 -17.02 10.95 6.28
C ASN A 414 -16.65 9.53 5.82
N ASN A 415 -17.26 8.51 6.42
CA ASN A 415 -17.13 7.14 5.92
C ASN A 415 -17.80 6.98 4.55
N LEU A 416 -17.25 6.10 3.71
CA LEU A 416 -17.81 5.76 2.40
C LEU A 416 -19.21 5.15 2.55
N ALA A 417 -20.22 5.77 1.95
CA ALA A 417 -21.62 5.49 2.29
C ALA A 417 -22.21 4.19 1.69
N ASP A 418 -21.62 3.64 0.62
CA ASP A 418 -22.22 2.55 -0.16
C ASP A 418 -21.13 1.66 -0.79
N SER A 419 -20.35 0.99 0.06
CA SER A 419 -19.18 0.18 -0.33
C SER A 419 -19.47 -0.92 -1.39
N PRO A 420 -20.61 -1.66 -1.34
CA PRO A 420 -20.91 -2.66 -2.37
C PRO A 420 -21.05 -2.07 -3.78
N LYS A 421 -21.66 -0.89 -3.92
CA LYS A 421 -21.75 -0.20 -5.21
C LYS A 421 -20.41 0.36 -5.67
N ALA A 422 -19.59 0.82 -4.73
CA ALA A 422 -18.23 1.25 -5.03
C ALA A 422 -17.41 0.07 -5.61
N ASN A 423 -17.39 -1.07 -4.93
CA ASN A 423 -16.72 -2.29 -5.43
C ASN A 423 -17.22 -2.71 -6.82
N LEU A 424 -18.54 -2.72 -7.04
CA LEU A 424 -19.12 -3.07 -8.34
C LEU A 424 -18.69 -2.10 -9.45
N ALA A 425 -18.65 -0.79 -9.18
CA ALA A 425 -18.18 0.21 -10.14
C ALA A 425 -16.70 -0.01 -10.53
N VAL A 426 -15.84 -0.40 -9.59
CA VAL A 426 -14.43 -0.76 -9.88
C VAL A 426 -14.35 -1.93 -10.86
N TRP A 427 -15.10 -3.00 -10.61
CA TRP A 427 -15.14 -4.17 -11.50
C TRP A 427 -15.71 -3.85 -12.89
N PHE A 428 -16.71 -2.96 -12.97
CA PHE A 428 -17.28 -2.53 -14.25
C PHE A 428 -16.30 -1.69 -15.09
N ILE A 429 -15.46 -0.85 -14.49
CA ILE A 429 -14.39 -0.15 -15.24
C ILE A 429 -13.31 -1.14 -15.67
N LEU A 430 -12.85 -2.02 -14.78
CA LEU A 430 -11.81 -3.00 -15.12
C LEU A 430 -12.26 -3.91 -16.26
N PHE A 431 -13.39 -4.59 -16.09
CA PHE A 431 -13.89 -5.54 -17.07
C PHE A 431 -14.35 -4.83 -18.35
N GLY A 432 -15.15 -3.77 -18.24
CA GLY A 432 -15.65 -3.01 -19.39
C GLY A 432 -14.51 -2.44 -20.23
N GLY A 433 -13.55 -1.76 -19.59
CA GLY A 433 -12.39 -1.16 -20.26
C GLY A 433 -11.47 -2.21 -20.91
N ILE A 434 -11.00 -3.21 -20.16
CA ILE A 434 -10.07 -4.22 -20.72
C ILE A 434 -10.75 -5.02 -21.84
N SER A 435 -11.97 -5.49 -21.64
CA SER A 435 -12.65 -6.33 -22.63
C SER A 435 -13.07 -5.53 -23.88
N SER A 436 -13.46 -4.26 -23.76
CA SER A 436 -13.68 -3.41 -24.94
C SER A 436 -12.38 -3.18 -25.70
N THR A 437 -11.28 -2.87 -25.00
CA THR A 437 -9.96 -2.64 -25.60
C THR A 437 -9.51 -3.84 -26.42
N ILE A 438 -9.52 -5.04 -25.83
CA ILE A 438 -9.15 -6.28 -26.53
C ILE A 438 -10.01 -6.48 -27.77
N THR A 439 -11.32 -6.24 -27.67
CA THR A 439 -12.26 -6.44 -28.78
C THR A 439 -12.05 -5.45 -29.92
N MET A 440 -11.85 -4.15 -29.63
CA MET A 440 -11.57 -3.15 -30.66
C MET A 440 -10.16 -3.32 -31.26
N MET A 441 -9.16 -3.79 -30.49
CA MET A 441 -7.84 -4.13 -31.03
C MET A 441 -7.91 -5.29 -32.03
N ILE A 442 -8.71 -6.32 -31.75
CA ILE A 442 -8.99 -7.40 -32.71
C ILE A 442 -9.68 -6.83 -33.97
N GLY A 443 -10.62 -5.90 -33.80
CA GLY A 443 -11.24 -5.16 -34.90
C GLY A 443 -10.22 -4.42 -35.76
N GLY A 444 -9.35 -3.61 -35.15
CA GLY A 444 -8.31 -2.83 -35.85
C GLY A 444 -7.25 -3.69 -36.54
N PHE A 445 -6.78 -4.77 -35.91
CA PHE A 445 -5.88 -5.73 -36.59
C PHE A 445 -6.57 -6.41 -37.77
N THR A 446 -7.87 -6.72 -37.68
CA THR A 446 -8.64 -7.29 -38.79
C THR A 446 -8.77 -6.29 -39.93
N GLU A 447 -9.04 -5.02 -39.63
CA GLU A 447 -9.16 -3.91 -40.58
C GLU A 447 -7.84 -3.69 -41.34
N ILE A 448 -6.70 -3.63 -40.64
CA ILE A 448 -5.36 -3.56 -41.26
C ILE A 448 -5.10 -4.78 -42.16
N ALA A 449 -5.38 -5.99 -41.70
CA ALA A 449 -5.13 -7.22 -42.47
C ALA A 449 -6.00 -7.33 -43.73
N VAL A 450 -7.25 -6.87 -43.68
CA VAL A 450 -8.14 -6.81 -44.86
C VAL A 450 -7.62 -5.77 -45.86
N ASN A 451 -7.23 -4.59 -45.39
CA ASN A 451 -6.69 -3.51 -46.23
C ASN A 451 -5.37 -3.92 -46.92
N GLU A 452 -4.46 -4.61 -46.23
CA GLU A 452 -3.22 -5.14 -46.85
C GLU A 452 -3.48 -6.31 -47.83
N SER A 453 -4.60 -7.03 -47.69
CA SER A 453 -4.92 -8.18 -48.55
C SER A 453 -5.51 -7.80 -49.91
N ALA A 454 -6.04 -6.58 -50.06
CA ALA A 454 -6.65 -6.05 -51.30
C ALA A 454 -7.78 -6.92 -51.92
N VAL A 455 -8.49 -7.72 -51.09
CA VAL A 455 -9.64 -8.53 -51.53
C VAL A 455 -10.94 -7.86 -51.08
N GLU A 456 -11.55 -7.06 -51.96
CA GLU A 456 -12.82 -6.34 -51.68
C GLU A 456 -13.98 -7.26 -51.25
N ASP A 457 -14.01 -8.51 -51.74
CA ASP A 457 -15.07 -9.49 -51.43
C ASP A 457 -14.87 -10.24 -50.09
N VAL A 458 -13.75 -10.03 -49.38
CA VAL A 458 -13.49 -10.62 -48.05
C VAL A 458 -13.57 -9.53 -46.99
N VAL A 459 -14.71 -8.83 -46.96
CA VAL A 459 -15.14 -8.08 -45.79
C VAL A 459 -15.52 -9.08 -44.70
N ALA A 460 -14.51 -9.58 -43.99
CA ALA A 460 -14.71 -10.13 -42.65
C ALA A 460 -15.43 -9.06 -41.82
N SER A 461 -16.44 -9.45 -41.04
CA SER A 461 -17.37 -8.52 -40.38
C SER A 461 -16.72 -7.74 -39.22
N SER A 462 -15.83 -6.80 -39.54
CA SER A 462 -15.11 -5.93 -38.60
C SER A 462 -16.07 -5.14 -37.70
N SER A 463 -17.20 -4.71 -38.25
CA SER A 463 -18.32 -4.09 -37.52
C SER A 463 -18.81 -4.94 -36.34
N GLY A 464 -18.78 -6.27 -36.43
CA GLY A 464 -19.17 -7.16 -35.33
C GLY A 464 -18.27 -7.03 -34.09
N PHE A 465 -16.99 -6.70 -34.29
CA PHE A 465 -16.08 -6.42 -33.17
C PHE A 465 -16.40 -5.06 -32.52
N TYR A 466 -16.63 -4.01 -33.31
CA TYR A 466 -16.97 -2.69 -32.77
C TYR A 466 -18.33 -2.69 -32.02
N LEU A 467 -19.34 -3.42 -32.50
CA LEU A 467 -20.59 -3.66 -31.75
C LEU A 467 -20.36 -4.39 -30.43
N THR A 468 -19.53 -5.44 -30.45
CA THR A 468 -19.23 -6.20 -29.22
C THR A 468 -18.46 -5.33 -28.22
N ALA A 469 -17.53 -4.52 -28.71
CA ALA A 469 -16.77 -3.58 -27.90
C ALA A 469 -17.63 -2.48 -27.28
N SER A 470 -18.57 -1.88 -28.03
CA SER A 470 -19.46 -0.84 -27.48
C SER A 470 -20.37 -1.41 -26.39
N ALA A 471 -20.89 -2.62 -26.58
CA ALA A 471 -21.68 -3.34 -25.57
C ALA A 471 -20.89 -3.65 -24.29
N LEU A 472 -19.61 -4.02 -24.41
CA LEU A 472 -18.72 -4.23 -23.26
C LEU A 472 -18.34 -2.91 -22.57
N PHE A 473 -18.03 -1.87 -23.35
CA PHE A 473 -17.69 -0.54 -22.85
C PHE A 473 -18.84 0.12 -22.10
N TYR A 474 -20.11 -0.22 -22.40
CA TYR A 474 -21.30 0.31 -21.72
C TYR A 474 -21.28 0.14 -20.19
N LEU A 475 -20.49 -0.80 -19.66
CA LEU A 475 -20.24 -0.93 -18.22
C LEU A 475 -19.49 0.28 -17.62
N VAL A 476 -18.64 0.96 -18.39
CA VAL A 476 -17.85 2.12 -17.94
C VAL A 476 -18.73 3.35 -17.66
N PRO A 477 -19.69 3.76 -18.52
CA PRO A 477 -20.74 4.73 -18.17
C PRO A 477 -21.58 4.33 -16.95
N ILE A 478 -21.95 3.05 -16.80
CA ILE A 478 -22.71 2.62 -15.62
C ILE A 478 -21.87 2.82 -14.35
N ALA A 479 -20.58 2.49 -14.40
CA ALA A 479 -19.65 2.71 -13.29
C ALA A 479 -19.45 4.18 -12.94
N SER A 480 -19.40 5.11 -13.92
CA SER A 480 -19.28 6.54 -13.65
C SER A 480 -20.54 7.09 -12.96
N ILE A 481 -21.73 6.69 -13.40
CA ILE A 481 -23.02 7.00 -12.74
C ILE A 481 -23.01 6.47 -11.30
N MET A 482 -22.63 5.21 -11.08
CA MET A 482 -22.57 4.61 -9.75
C MET A 482 -21.57 5.32 -8.84
N SER A 483 -20.40 5.72 -9.36
CA SER A 483 -19.37 6.45 -8.62
C SER A 483 -19.88 7.82 -8.14
N ILE A 484 -20.65 8.53 -8.97
CA ILE A 484 -21.28 9.81 -8.62
C ILE A 484 -22.36 9.63 -7.55
N LEU A 485 -23.19 8.59 -7.66
CA LEU A 485 -24.19 8.27 -6.63
C LEU A 485 -23.53 7.98 -5.28
N VAL A 486 -22.41 7.26 -5.26
CA VAL A 486 -21.60 7.01 -4.06
C VAL A 486 -20.99 8.32 -3.52
N LEU A 487 -20.44 9.18 -4.38
CA LEU A 487 -19.87 10.47 -4.00
C LEU A 487 -20.91 11.41 -3.37
N ILE A 488 -22.10 11.50 -3.95
CA ILE A 488 -23.20 12.32 -3.42
C ILE A 488 -23.66 11.79 -2.06
N ARG A 489 -23.87 10.47 -1.94
CA ARG A 489 -24.24 9.83 -0.66
C ARG A 489 -23.19 10.04 0.42
N THR A 490 -21.91 9.86 0.09
CA THR A 490 -20.78 10.08 1.01
C THR A 490 -20.67 11.54 1.42
N GLY A 491 -20.88 12.48 0.48
CA GLY A 491 -20.86 13.92 0.73
C GLY A 491 -21.97 14.42 1.66
N ASN A 492 -23.12 13.73 1.67
CA ASN A 492 -24.28 14.03 2.51
C ASN A 492 -24.38 13.12 3.74
N SER A 493 -23.47 12.15 3.91
CA SER A 493 -23.45 11.22 5.04
C SER A 493 -23.19 11.95 6.37
N SER A 494 -23.91 11.56 7.41
CA SER A 494 -23.65 11.94 8.80
C SER A 494 -22.63 11.03 9.49
N SER A 495 -22.27 9.88 8.88
CA SER A 495 -21.29 8.96 9.42
C SER A 495 -19.89 9.55 9.29
N LYS A 496 -19.39 10.11 10.38
CA LYS A 496 -18.02 10.62 10.48
C LYS A 496 -17.02 9.48 10.57
N MET A 497 -15.87 9.65 9.92
CA MET A 497 -14.70 8.83 10.23
C MET A 497 -14.37 9.08 11.71
N VAL A 498 -14.07 8.01 12.44
CA VAL A 498 -13.50 8.17 13.78
C VAL A 498 -12.13 8.80 13.60
N GLU A 499 -11.92 9.99 14.15
CA GLU A 499 -10.56 10.50 14.32
C GLU A 499 -9.84 9.54 15.25
N VAL A 500 -8.98 8.69 14.68
CA VAL A 500 -7.92 8.02 15.44
C VAL A 500 -6.94 9.14 15.81
N GLY A 501 -7.27 9.80 16.91
CA GLY A 501 -6.48 10.84 17.56
C GLY A 501 -5.25 10.22 18.22
N GLN A 502 -4.37 9.65 17.42
CA GLN A 502 -2.98 9.40 17.77
C GLN A 502 -2.12 10.11 16.73
N GLU A 503 -0.96 10.62 17.16
CA GLU A 503 0.11 10.96 16.21
C GLU A 503 0.66 9.65 15.64
N VAL A 504 -0.10 9.03 14.72
CA VAL A 504 0.30 7.78 14.05
C VAL A 504 1.53 8.09 13.21
N THR A 505 2.65 7.60 13.71
CA THR A 505 3.88 7.42 12.95
C THR A 505 3.63 6.35 11.91
N ASP A 506 4.02 6.54 10.65
CA ASP A 506 3.69 5.62 9.53
C ASP A 506 4.25 4.18 9.68
N ILE A 507 4.95 3.87 10.78
CA ILE A 507 5.49 2.56 11.14
C ILE A 507 5.19 2.27 12.62
N ASP A 508 4.51 1.15 12.91
CA ASP A 508 4.24 0.69 14.29
C ASP A 508 5.41 -0.09 14.91
N THR A 509 6.19 -0.82 14.09
CA THR A 509 7.35 -1.59 14.54
C THR A 509 8.45 -1.61 13.48
N TYR A 510 9.70 -1.41 13.88
CA TYR A 510 10.88 -1.37 13.02
C TYR A 510 12.00 -2.25 13.60
N THR A 511 12.52 -3.18 12.82
CA THR A 511 13.68 -3.99 13.21
C THR A 511 14.99 -3.30 12.81
N LEU A 512 15.88 -3.13 13.79
CA LEU A 512 17.27 -2.74 13.58
C LEU A 512 18.12 -4.01 13.46
N SER A 513 18.70 -4.24 12.28
CA SER A 513 19.85 -5.13 12.12
C SER A 513 21.10 -4.52 12.76
N GLY A 514 22.05 -5.38 13.14
CA GLY A 514 23.28 -5.00 13.85
C GLY A 514 24.07 -3.90 13.13
N GLY A 515 24.39 -2.82 13.86
CA GLY A 515 25.18 -1.70 13.36
C GLY A 515 24.80 -0.35 13.98
N VAL A 516 25.65 0.66 13.77
CA VAL A 516 25.39 2.03 14.27
C VAL A 516 24.46 2.77 13.31
N THR A 517 23.18 2.87 13.68
CA THR A 517 22.18 3.70 12.97
C THR A 517 21.87 4.97 13.77
N THR A 518 21.83 6.12 13.12
CA THR A 518 21.47 7.39 13.77
C THR A 518 19.95 7.58 13.87
N ILE A 519 19.51 8.34 14.88
CA ILE A 519 18.09 8.74 15.03
C ILE A 519 17.58 9.45 13.75
N GLN A 520 18.43 10.22 13.06
CA GLN A 520 18.09 10.87 11.79
C GLN A 520 17.84 9.86 10.65
N GLN A 521 18.55 8.73 10.61
CA GLN A 521 18.30 7.65 9.64
C GLN A 521 17.03 6.86 9.97
N LEU A 522 16.71 6.68 11.26
CA LEU A 522 15.44 6.08 11.69
C LEU A 522 14.25 6.97 11.29
N LEU A 523 14.30 8.26 11.65
CA LEU A 523 13.31 9.26 11.24
C LEU A 523 13.17 9.34 9.70
N GLY A 524 14.30 9.32 8.98
CA GLY A 524 14.33 9.30 7.51
C GLY A 524 13.78 8.01 6.87
N ARG A 525 13.61 6.94 7.65
CA ARG A 525 12.96 5.68 7.25
C ARG A 525 11.47 5.62 7.63
N GLY A 526 10.91 6.65 8.26
CA GLY A 526 9.51 6.70 8.69
C GLY A 526 9.24 6.18 10.11
N VAL A 527 10.29 5.78 10.84
CA VAL A 527 10.21 5.47 12.28
C VAL A 527 9.94 6.78 13.02
N GLY A 528 8.94 6.81 13.89
CA GLY A 528 8.64 7.97 14.73
C GLY A 528 8.57 7.62 16.22
N VAL A 529 8.07 8.57 17.02
CA VAL A 529 8.13 8.53 18.49
C VAL A 529 7.37 7.33 19.10
N THR A 530 6.34 6.82 18.42
CA THR A 530 5.54 5.67 18.86
C THR A 530 5.95 4.34 18.24
N THR A 531 6.91 4.31 17.31
CA THR A 531 7.37 3.08 16.65
C THR A 531 8.16 2.21 17.64
N LYS A 532 7.76 0.95 17.81
CA LYS A 532 8.57 -0.03 18.57
C LYS A 532 9.83 -0.39 17.79
N ILE A 533 11.00 -0.25 18.40
CA ILE A 533 12.27 -0.64 17.79
C ILE A 533 12.69 -1.99 18.37
N ILE A 534 12.82 -3.00 17.51
CA ILE A 534 13.34 -4.33 17.88
C ILE A 534 14.79 -4.39 17.38
N VAL A 535 15.75 -4.45 18.30
CA VAL A 535 17.17 -4.66 17.97
C VAL A 535 17.43 -6.16 18.01
N GLY A 536 17.96 -6.71 16.92
CA GLY A 536 18.26 -8.14 16.82
C GLY A 536 19.46 -8.41 15.93
N GLU A 537 20.20 -9.45 16.27
CA GLU A 537 21.26 -9.97 15.42
C GLU A 537 20.63 -10.68 14.22
N SER A 538 20.93 -10.19 13.02
CA SER A 538 20.47 -10.77 11.77
C SER A 538 21.65 -11.48 11.12
N GLU A 539 21.55 -12.79 10.92
CA GLU A 539 22.26 -13.42 9.81
C GLU A 539 21.88 -12.70 8.51
N GLU A 540 22.83 -12.54 7.59
CA GLU A 540 22.62 -11.84 6.31
C GLU A 540 21.68 -12.63 5.39
N SER A 541 20.36 -12.45 5.59
CA SER A 541 19.34 -12.87 4.62
C SER A 541 19.06 -11.73 3.65
N ASP A 542 19.76 -11.75 2.51
CA ASP A 542 19.31 -11.04 1.31
C ASP A 542 17.95 -11.60 0.87
N GLY A 543 16.99 -10.71 0.59
CA GLY A 543 15.66 -11.07 0.10
C GLY A 543 14.76 -11.79 1.11
N GLY A 544 13.86 -11.04 1.76
CA GLY A 544 12.81 -11.61 2.60
C GLY A 544 11.90 -12.58 1.84
N THR A 545 12.04 -13.88 2.12
CA THR A 545 11.08 -14.92 1.74
C THR A 545 10.63 -15.68 2.99
N THR A 546 9.32 -15.64 3.28
CA THR A 546 8.72 -16.50 4.30
C THR A 546 8.43 -17.87 3.70
N ILE A 547 9.43 -18.75 3.68
CA ILE A 547 9.20 -20.17 3.40
C ILE A 547 8.61 -20.81 4.65
N ILE A 548 7.36 -21.25 4.55
CA ILE A 548 6.73 -22.10 5.56
C ILE A 548 7.37 -23.49 5.43
N ALA A 549 8.30 -23.80 6.35
CA ALA A 549 8.90 -25.12 6.44
C ALA A 549 7.87 -26.14 6.98
N VAL A 550 7.25 -26.89 6.07
CA VAL A 550 6.53 -28.11 6.41
C VAL A 550 7.59 -29.20 6.60
N ASN A 551 7.88 -29.57 7.84
CA ASN A 551 8.85 -30.61 8.15
C ASN A 551 8.37 -31.98 7.63
N ALA A 552 9.01 -32.45 6.57
CA ALA A 552 8.84 -33.79 6.03
C ALA A 552 10.14 -34.28 5.40
N GLU A 553 11.02 -34.86 6.21
CA GLU A 553 11.90 -35.93 5.72
C GLU A 553 12.10 -36.95 6.85
N LEU A 554 12.10 -38.23 6.47
CA LEU A 554 12.16 -39.40 7.35
C LEU A 554 13.33 -40.27 6.87
N HIS A 555 13.91 -41.06 7.78
CA HIS A 555 15.05 -41.98 7.62
C HIS A 555 16.43 -41.35 7.86
N ASN A 556 17.21 -41.74 8.88
CA ASN A 556 17.69 -43.08 9.33
C ASN A 556 18.96 -43.48 8.58
N ASP A 557 20.11 -43.48 9.28
CA ASP A 557 20.99 -44.65 9.38
C ASP A 557 22.09 -44.48 10.47
N GLU A 558 22.29 -45.59 11.19
CA GLU A 558 23.41 -46.10 12.01
C GLU A 558 24.36 -45.23 12.87
N ILE A 559 24.64 -45.81 14.04
CA ILE A 559 25.56 -45.39 15.10
C ILE A 559 26.96 -45.99 14.86
N THR A 560 28.05 -45.25 15.13
CA THR A 560 29.31 -45.84 15.66
C THR A 560 30.19 -44.81 16.39
N GLU A 561 30.15 -44.88 17.71
CA GLU A 561 31.23 -44.76 18.71
C GLU A 561 32.15 -43.51 18.86
N PHE A 562 32.26 -43.12 20.14
CA PHE A 562 33.18 -42.21 20.87
C PHE A 562 34.70 -42.55 20.69
N PRO A 563 35.70 -41.70 21.06
CA PRO A 563 35.82 -41.03 22.37
C PRO A 563 36.55 -39.66 22.47
N GLU A 564 36.69 -39.21 23.72
CA GLU A 564 37.21 -37.95 24.26
C GLU A 564 38.76 -37.82 24.22
N GLU A 565 39.30 -36.58 24.21
CA GLU A 565 40.08 -36.00 25.34
C GLU A 565 40.60 -34.56 25.03
N GLU A 566 40.08 -33.60 25.83
CA GLU A 566 40.69 -32.43 26.50
C GLU A 566 41.63 -31.38 25.83
N SER A 567 41.32 -30.11 26.16
CA SER A 567 42.21 -28.93 26.36
C SER A 567 42.88 -28.27 25.12
N GLN A 568 43.06 -26.95 25.00
CA GLN A 568 42.68 -25.71 25.72
C GLN A 568 42.93 -24.52 24.73
N GLU A 569 42.48 -23.26 24.84
CA GLU A 569 41.77 -22.42 25.84
C GLU A 569 40.78 -21.46 25.08
N ASP A 570 39.57 -21.25 25.61
CA ASP A 570 38.82 -19.99 25.91
C ASP A 570 38.70 -18.83 24.85
N GLU A 571 37.67 -17.96 24.81
CA GLU A 571 36.69 -17.50 25.82
C GLU A 571 35.28 -17.26 25.18
N GLU A 572 34.20 -17.76 25.80
CA GLU A 572 32.84 -17.20 25.65
C GLU A 572 32.21 -16.99 27.04
N GLU A 573 31.87 -15.74 27.37
CA GLU A 573 31.17 -15.40 28.62
C GLU A 573 29.69 -15.82 28.53
N VAL A 574 29.35 -16.95 29.15
CA VAL A 574 27.97 -17.33 29.41
C VAL A 574 27.46 -16.56 30.63
N GLU A 575 26.70 -15.48 30.42
CA GLU A 575 25.93 -14.87 31.51
C GLU A 575 24.93 -15.88 32.08
N SER A 576 24.96 -16.04 33.40
CA SER A 576 24.25 -17.09 34.11
C SER A 576 22.75 -16.88 34.12
N LYS A 577 21.99 -17.93 33.77
CA LYS A 577 20.59 -18.05 34.20
C LYS A 577 20.56 -18.27 35.72
N GLY A 578 20.43 -17.17 36.47
CA GLY A 578 20.06 -17.22 37.87
C GLY A 578 18.68 -17.85 38.07
N PRO A 579 18.35 -18.34 39.29
CA PRO A 579 17.03 -18.89 39.59
C PRO A 579 15.94 -17.82 39.38
N ALA A 580 14.73 -18.26 38.98
CA ALA A 580 13.60 -17.36 38.79
C ALA A 580 13.35 -16.53 40.06
N LYS A 581 13.28 -15.22 39.89
CA LYS A 581 13.25 -14.22 40.96
C LYS A 581 12.07 -14.44 41.92
N GLU A 582 11.00 -15.00 41.39
CA GLU A 582 9.73 -15.31 42.03
C GLU A 582 9.86 -16.54 42.96
N LEU A 583 10.67 -17.53 42.61
CA LEU A 583 10.98 -18.68 43.47
C LEU A 583 11.89 -18.29 44.65
N VAL A 584 12.77 -17.31 44.44
CA VAL A 584 13.55 -16.70 45.53
C VAL A 584 12.64 -15.95 46.50
N MET A 585 11.63 -15.22 46.00
CA MET A 585 10.61 -14.57 46.83
C MET A 585 9.76 -15.59 47.62
N LEU A 586 9.45 -16.75 47.02
CA LEU A 586 8.76 -17.84 47.73
C LEU A 586 9.61 -18.40 48.88
N LEU A 587 10.92 -18.58 48.66
CA LEU A 587 11.85 -19.06 49.68
C LEU A 587 12.01 -18.06 50.84
N ASP A 588 12.07 -16.76 50.54
CA ASP A 588 12.10 -15.72 51.57
C ASP A 588 10.76 -15.60 52.32
N TYR A 589 9.62 -15.79 51.65
CA TYR A 589 8.31 -15.86 52.29
C TYR A 589 8.25 -16.98 53.32
N LEU A 590 8.64 -18.21 52.95
CA LEU A 590 8.68 -19.37 53.85
C LEU A 590 9.59 -19.15 55.07
N LYS A 591 10.77 -18.55 54.86
CA LYS A 591 11.68 -18.16 55.96
C LYS A 591 11.06 -17.10 56.87
N SER A 592 10.28 -16.16 56.32
CA SER A 592 9.65 -15.08 57.10
C SER A 592 8.40 -15.53 57.86
N SER A 593 7.64 -16.49 57.33
CA SER A 593 6.45 -17.07 57.96
C SER A 593 6.78 -18.17 58.97
N GLY A 594 7.98 -18.78 58.86
CA GLY A 594 8.43 -19.88 59.71
C GLY A 594 7.74 -21.20 59.41
N GLN A 595 7.09 -21.33 58.24
CA GLN A 595 6.38 -22.52 57.81
C GLN A 595 7.31 -23.48 57.06
N THR A 596 7.16 -24.77 57.29
CA THR A 596 7.84 -25.80 56.50
C THR A 596 7.21 -25.93 55.10
N VAL A 597 7.97 -26.45 54.12
CA VAL A 597 7.45 -26.74 52.76
C VAL A 597 6.22 -27.64 52.81
N PHE A 598 6.19 -28.60 53.75
CA PHE A 598 5.05 -29.49 53.99
C PHE A 598 3.80 -28.75 54.50
N GLU A 599 3.94 -27.85 55.47
CA GLU A 599 2.83 -27.03 55.97
C GLU A 599 2.32 -26.04 54.93
N PHE A 600 3.21 -25.49 54.10
CA PHE A 600 2.86 -24.62 52.99
C PHE A 600 2.05 -25.39 51.93
N PHE A 601 2.55 -26.55 51.47
CA PHE A 601 1.86 -27.42 50.53
C PHE A 601 0.45 -27.80 51.02
N GLY A 602 0.35 -28.30 52.27
CA GLY A 602 -0.93 -28.66 52.90
C GLY A 602 -1.85 -27.49 53.24
N SER A 603 -1.41 -26.24 53.06
CA SER A 603 -2.26 -25.04 53.18
C SER A 603 -2.83 -24.55 51.84
N ILE A 604 -2.31 -25.09 50.73
CA ILE A 604 -2.62 -24.70 49.34
C ILE A 604 -3.43 -25.76 48.62
N ASP A 605 -3.17 -27.04 48.91
CA ASP A 605 -4.00 -28.18 48.49
C ASP A 605 -5.40 -28.07 49.13
N LEU A 606 -6.34 -27.42 48.43
CA LEU A 606 -7.67 -27.08 48.93
C LEU A 606 -8.63 -28.26 48.82
N ASP A 607 -8.36 -29.23 47.95
CA ASP A 607 -9.19 -30.42 47.74
C ASP A 607 -8.60 -31.71 48.35
N SER A 608 -7.40 -31.62 48.92
CA SER A 608 -6.64 -32.72 49.56
C SER A 608 -6.29 -33.85 48.60
N SER A 609 -5.98 -33.50 47.33
CA SER A 609 -5.60 -34.44 46.28
C SER A 609 -4.13 -34.86 46.33
N GLY A 610 -3.26 -34.12 47.02
CA GLY A 610 -1.82 -34.39 47.11
C GLY A 610 -0.99 -33.86 45.93
N GLU A 611 -1.60 -33.09 45.03
CA GLU A 611 -0.99 -32.44 43.86
C GLU A 611 -1.56 -31.02 43.75
N ILE A 612 -0.73 -29.99 43.59
CA ILE A 612 -1.19 -28.60 43.44
C ILE A 612 -1.36 -28.26 41.96
N ASP A 613 -2.51 -27.72 41.57
CA ASP A 613 -2.76 -27.23 40.20
C ASP A 613 -2.47 -25.72 40.03
N SER A 614 -2.41 -25.24 38.78
CA SER A 614 -2.13 -23.82 38.46
C SER A 614 -3.13 -22.83 39.08
N PHE A 615 -4.36 -23.25 39.35
CA PHE A 615 -5.41 -22.40 39.93
C PHE A 615 -5.27 -22.31 41.46
N GLU A 616 -4.96 -23.42 42.13
CA GLU A 616 -4.62 -23.44 43.56
C GLU A 616 -3.32 -22.66 43.83
N PHE A 617 -2.29 -22.85 43.00
CA PHE A 617 -1.05 -22.09 43.09
C PHE A 617 -1.28 -20.58 42.86
N GLN A 618 -2.13 -20.19 41.92
CA GLN A 618 -2.54 -18.79 41.74
C GLN A 618 -3.28 -18.25 42.98
N GLN A 619 -4.20 -19.03 43.54
CA GLN A 619 -5.00 -18.61 44.69
C GLN A 619 -4.14 -18.49 45.96
N ALA A 620 -3.11 -19.33 46.10
CA ALA A 620 -2.09 -19.25 47.14
C ALA A 620 -1.24 -17.98 47.02
N LEU A 621 -0.66 -17.73 45.84
CA LEU A 621 0.14 -16.53 45.58
C LEU A 621 -0.65 -15.25 45.87
N LYS A 622 -1.93 -15.21 45.48
CA LYS A 622 -2.85 -14.09 45.76
C LYS A 622 -3.20 -13.91 47.24
N ASN A 623 -3.21 -14.99 48.01
CA ASN A 623 -3.48 -14.96 49.46
C ASN A 623 -2.20 -14.66 50.28
N SER A 624 -1.02 -14.90 49.72
CA SER A 624 0.27 -14.46 50.24
C SER A 624 0.57 -13.00 49.85
N ASP A 625 1.37 -12.27 50.62
CA ASP A 625 1.72 -10.87 50.34
C ASP A 625 2.84 -10.73 49.28
N VAL A 626 2.86 -11.65 48.29
CA VAL A 626 3.91 -11.83 47.27
C VAL A 626 3.56 -11.15 45.94
N GLY A 627 2.29 -10.79 45.72
CA GLY A 627 1.83 -9.97 44.58
C GLY A 627 0.72 -10.62 43.76
N ASP A 628 -0.06 -9.79 43.04
CA ASP A 628 -1.20 -10.24 42.22
C ASP A 628 -0.73 -10.49 40.78
N PHE A 629 -0.43 -11.75 40.44
CA PHE A 629 0.13 -12.14 39.13
C PHE A 629 -0.96 -12.39 38.07
N PRO A 630 -0.76 -11.95 36.81
CA PRO A 630 -1.65 -12.29 35.71
C PRO A 630 -1.63 -13.80 35.40
N PRO A 631 -2.77 -14.41 34.99
CA PRO A 631 -2.85 -15.87 34.80
C PRO A 631 -1.79 -16.48 33.86
N TRP A 632 -1.36 -15.75 32.83
CA TRP A 632 -0.42 -16.23 31.81
C TRP A 632 1.05 -16.29 32.27
N GLU A 633 1.40 -15.69 33.42
CA GLU A 633 2.77 -15.76 33.98
C GLU A 633 2.93 -16.95 34.94
N ILE A 634 1.81 -17.51 35.43
CA ILE A 634 1.79 -18.60 36.43
C ILE A 634 2.09 -19.94 35.77
N ASP A 635 1.60 -20.18 34.55
CA ASP A 635 1.90 -21.39 33.77
C ASP A 635 3.41 -21.61 33.58
N GLY A 636 4.18 -20.52 33.43
CA GLY A 636 5.65 -20.57 33.31
C GLY A 636 6.37 -20.87 34.62
N LEU A 637 5.75 -20.57 35.77
CA LEU A 637 6.27 -20.91 37.11
C LEU A 637 5.96 -22.36 37.46
N VAL A 638 4.74 -22.83 37.17
CA VAL A 638 4.35 -24.24 37.36
C VAL A 638 5.26 -25.14 36.52
N ALA A 639 5.46 -24.83 35.24
CA ALA A 639 6.38 -25.56 34.35
C ALA A 639 7.88 -25.46 34.73
N ALA A 640 8.25 -24.64 35.71
CA ALA A 640 9.62 -24.56 36.24
C ALA A 640 9.81 -25.37 37.54
N ILE A 641 8.71 -25.72 38.21
CA ILE A 641 8.68 -26.55 39.43
C ILE A 641 8.36 -28.01 39.06
N ASP A 642 7.42 -28.23 38.15
CA ASP A 642 7.07 -29.55 37.61
C ASP A 642 8.29 -30.17 36.89
N LEU A 643 8.92 -31.14 37.55
CA LEU A 643 10.08 -31.87 37.02
C LEU A 643 9.68 -33.07 36.15
N ASN A 644 8.42 -33.50 36.19
CA ASN A 644 7.96 -34.74 35.58
C ASN A 644 7.16 -34.51 34.27
N GLY A 645 6.56 -33.32 34.12
CA GLY A 645 5.85 -32.84 32.95
C GLY A 645 4.35 -33.15 32.93
N ASP A 646 3.72 -33.46 34.07
CA ASP A 646 2.29 -33.75 34.17
C ASP A 646 1.39 -32.50 34.26
N GLY A 647 1.97 -31.32 34.45
CA GLY A 647 1.27 -30.04 34.54
C GLY A 647 0.76 -29.69 35.94
N LYS A 648 1.20 -30.40 36.98
CA LYS A 648 0.92 -30.15 38.39
C LYS A 648 2.22 -30.10 39.20
N ILE A 649 2.12 -29.77 40.48
CA ILE A 649 3.25 -29.76 41.41
C ILE A 649 2.99 -30.75 42.54
N ASN A 650 3.84 -31.77 42.68
CA ASN A 650 3.85 -32.60 43.89
C ASN A 650 4.84 -32.07 44.95
N LEU A 651 4.68 -32.56 46.19
CA LEU A 651 5.50 -32.10 47.32
C LEU A 651 7.01 -32.35 47.12
N PRO A 652 7.48 -33.52 46.61
CA PRO A 652 8.87 -33.73 46.24
C PRO A 652 9.44 -32.71 45.23
N GLU A 653 8.68 -32.35 44.19
CA GLU A 653 9.12 -31.36 43.19
C GLU A 653 9.29 -29.95 43.77
N LEU A 654 8.35 -29.53 44.62
CA LEU A 654 8.42 -28.26 45.32
C LEU A 654 9.62 -28.21 46.29
N ASP A 655 9.87 -29.30 47.03
CA ASP A 655 11.00 -29.40 47.97
C ASP A 655 12.35 -29.43 47.24
N ILE A 656 12.49 -30.24 46.18
CA ILE A 656 13.73 -30.32 45.37
C ILE A 656 14.05 -28.99 44.69
N SER A 657 13.05 -28.31 44.12
CA SER A 657 13.25 -27.01 43.46
C SER A 657 13.66 -25.92 44.46
N LEU A 658 13.01 -25.83 45.62
CA LEU A 658 13.38 -24.89 46.69
C LEU A 658 14.74 -25.22 47.32
N ALA A 659 15.05 -26.49 47.56
CA ALA A 659 16.36 -26.92 48.09
C ALA A 659 17.49 -26.59 47.12
N ARG A 660 17.29 -26.79 45.81
CA ARG A 660 18.26 -26.43 44.76
C ARG A 660 18.55 -24.93 44.74
N ILE A 661 17.52 -24.09 44.92
CA ILE A 661 17.66 -22.62 44.98
C ILE A 661 18.31 -22.19 46.30
N GLY A 662 17.93 -22.79 47.43
CA GLY A 662 18.56 -22.55 48.73
C GLY A 662 20.05 -22.88 48.74
N ALA A 663 20.43 -24.00 48.11
CA ALA A 663 21.83 -24.40 47.93
C ALA A 663 22.62 -23.46 46.98
N GLN A 664 21.97 -22.85 45.99
CA GLN A 664 22.60 -21.83 45.13
C GLN A 664 22.79 -20.47 45.82
N LEU A 665 22.09 -20.20 46.93
CA LEU A 665 22.12 -18.91 47.64
C LEU A 665 23.08 -18.86 48.85
N LEU A 666 23.72 -19.97 49.21
CA LEU A 666 24.63 -20.06 50.37
C LEU A 666 26.02 -20.58 49.97
N PRO A 667 27.08 -19.74 49.97
CA PRO A 667 28.45 -20.20 49.83
C PRO A 667 28.93 -20.91 51.11
N ALA A 668 29.68 -22.00 50.94
CA ALA A 668 30.15 -22.81 52.07
C ALA A 668 31.35 -22.17 52.80
N GLU A 669 31.09 -21.42 53.88
CA GLU A 669 32.09 -21.15 54.92
C GLU A 669 31.46 -20.78 56.28
N GLU A 670 30.81 -21.73 56.94
CA GLU A 670 30.68 -21.78 58.42
C GLU A 670 30.36 -23.23 58.82
N ALA A 671 31.31 -23.90 59.47
CA ALA A 671 31.19 -25.24 60.03
C ALA A 671 31.72 -25.24 61.47
N GLU A 672 31.16 -26.11 62.32
CA GLU A 672 31.21 -26.06 63.80
C GLU A 672 30.29 -24.93 64.35
N GLU A 673 29.33 -25.16 65.26
CA GLU A 673 29.35 -26.06 66.42
C GLU A 673 28.21 -27.11 66.52
N VAL A 674 28.45 -28.06 67.42
CA VAL A 674 27.72 -29.30 67.78
C VAL A 674 26.40 -29.06 68.54
N GLU A 675 25.35 -29.85 68.24
CA GLU A 675 24.58 -30.61 69.25
C GLU A 675 24.14 -31.99 68.70
N GLU A 676 24.68 -33.08 69.26
CA GLU A 676 24.15 -34.44 69.13
C GLU A 676 23.16 -34.72 70.27
N VAL A 677 21.98 -35.29 69.98
CA VAL A 677 21.19 -36.11 70.92
C VAL A 677 20.41 -37.20 70.17
N ASP A 678 20.70 -38.47 70.47
CA ASP A 678 19.82 -39.67 70.61
C ASP A 678 18.44 -39.70 69.91
N ASP A 679 17.96 -40.82 69.34
CA ASP A 679 18.52 -42.19 69.20
C ASP A 679 17.72 -42.94 68.10
N SER A 680 18.20 -44.13 67.73
CA SER A 680 17.65 -45.18 66.85
C SER A 680 16.13 -45.37 66.70
N GLU A 681 15.69 -45.80 65.50
CA GLU A 681 15.02 -47.11 65.29
C GLU A 681 14.86 -47.49 63.79
N GLU A 682 15.20 -48.73 63.43
CA GLU A 682 14.88 -49.34 62.12
C GLU A 682 13.46 -49.93 62.14
N ALA A 683 12.68 -49.79 61.06
CA ALA A 683 11.47 -50.58 60.85
C ALA A 683 11.14 -50.81 59.37
N SER A 684 11.51 -51.99 58.86
CA SER A 684 10.98 -52.51 57.59
C SER A 684 9.56 -53.04 57.78
N SER A 685 8.60 -52.59 56.97
CA SER A 685 7.24 -53.10 56.98
C SER A 685 7.02 -54.10 55.83
N THR A 686 6.83 -55.37 56.17
CA THR A 686 6.40 -56.41 55.24
C THR A 686 4.93 -56.20 54.82
N PRO A 687 4.57 -56.44 53.54
CA PRO A 687 3.22 -56.17 53.02
C PRO A 687 2.16 -57.15 53.54
N SER A 688 0.89 -56.72 53.57
CA SER A 688 -0.17 -57.48 54.23
C SER A 688 -0.80 -58.58 53.37
N GLU A 689 -1.35 -59.62 54.00
CA GLU A 689 -2.02 -60.76 53.33
C GLU A 689 -3.13 -60.35 52.34
N ALA A 690 -3.81 -59.23 52.62
CA ALA A 690 -4.89 -58.71 51.79
C ALA A 690 -4.41 -58.12 50.45
N GLU A 691 -3.15 -57.69 50.37
CA GLU A 691 -2.52 -57.12 49.18
C GLU A 691 -1.90 -58.21 48.32
N LEU A 692 -1.18 -59.14 48.94
CA LEU A 692 -0.60 -60.32 48.28
C LEU A 692 -1.70 -61.17 47.59
N ASN A 693 -2.88 -61.30 48.19
CA ASN A 693 -4.00 -62.00 47.57
C ASN A 693 -4.57 -61.32 46.30
N LYS A 694 -4.30 -60.02 46.08
CA LYS A 694 -4.74 -59.28 44.87
C LYS A 694 -3.75 -59.39 43.71
N MET A 695 -2.44 -59.46 43.99
CA MET A 695 -1.36 -59.58 42.98
C MET A 695 -1.52 -60.82 42.09
N LYS A 696 -1.00 -60.80 40.86
CA LYS A 696 -1.00 -61.97 39.97
C LYS A 696 0.04 -62.99 40.44
N LYS A 697 -0.11 -64.26 40.03
CA LYS A 697 0.78 -65.33 40.47
C LYS A 697 2.25 -65.08 40.09
N ALA A 698 2.52 -64.43 38.94
CA ALA A 698 3.89 -64.11 38.52
C ALA A 698 4.56 -63.07 39.44
N GLU A 699 3.85 -62.00 39.79
CA GLU A 699 4.31 -60.96 40.73
C GLU A 699 4.64 -61.55 42.11
N LEU A 700 3.87 -62.53 42.58
CA LEU A 700 4.15 -63.28 43.82
C LEU A 700 5.33 -64.25 43.71
N VAL A 701 5.69 -64.72 42.51
CA VAL A 701 6.89 -65.55 42.31
C VAL A 701 8.13 -64.68 42.40
N GLU A 702 8.14 -63.52 41.75
CA GLU A 702 9.24 -62.55 41.81
C GLU A 702 9.45 -62.00 43.23
N LEU A 703 8.36 -61.71 43.96
CA LEU A 703 8.43 -61.27 45.37
C LEU A 703 8.91 -62.40 46.32
N ALA A 704 8.55 -63.66 46.06
CA ALA A 704 9.09 -64.79 46.83
C ALA A 704 10.60 -64.98 46.57
N GLU A 705 11.07 -64.79 45.33
CA GLU A 705 12.49 -64.93 44.97
C GLU A 705 13.33 -63.78 45.52
N SER A 706 12.83 -62.54 45.54
CA SER A 706 13.54 -61.40 46.14
C SER A 706 13.66 -61.50 47.67
N LEU A 707 12.68 -62.13 48.32
CA LEU A 707 12.71 -62.46 49.76
C LEU A 707 13.43 -63.79 50.07
N GLY A 708 13.88 -64.54 49.05
CA GLY A 708 14.65 -65.78 49.22
C GLY A 708 13.85 -67.01 49.66
N VAL A 709 12.53 -67.03 49.42
CA VAL A 709 11.59 -68.06 49.89
C VAL A 709 11.06 -68.91 48.72
N SER A 710 10.41 -70.04 49.02
CA SER A 710 9.98 -71.03 48.02
C SER A 710 9.03 -70.46 46.95
N SER A 711 9.56 -70.21 45.75
CA SER A 711 8.83 -69.67 44.60
C SER A 711 8.00 -70.71 43.80
N SER A 712 7.96 -71.97 44.25
CA SER A 712 7.19 -73.05 43.61
C SER A 712 5.95 -73.44 44.42
N GLY A 713 4.75 -73.38 43.80
CA GLY A 713 3.49 -73.74 44.45
C GLY A 713 2.24 -73.26 43.70
N THR A 714 1.07 -73.37 44.31
CA THR A 714 -0.15 -72.63 43.94
C THR A 714 -0.12 -71.22 44.55
N LYS A 715 -1.08 -70.36 44.19
CA LYS A 715 -1.07 -68.95 44.64
C LYS A 715 -1.16 -68.83 46.17
N LYS A 716 -1.91 -69.71 46.85
CA LYS A 716 -1.99 -69.70 48.32
C LYS A 716 -0.67 -70.06 48.97
N ASP A 717 -0.02 -71.11 48.47
CA ASP A 717 1.26 -71.59 49.00
C ASP A 717 2.36 -70.51 48.91
N LEU A 718 2.33 -69.69 47.86
CA LEU A 718 3.23 -68.52 47.70
C LEU A 718 2.92 -67.40 48.70
N VAL A 719 1.63 -67.12 48.96
CA VAL A 719 1.24 -66.08 49.93
C VAL A 719 1.56 -66.51 51.36
N GLU A 720 1.32 -67.78 51.73
CA GLU A 720 1.78 -68.33 53.02
C GLU A 720 3.30 -68.33 53.14
N ALA A 721 4.04 -68.61 52.06
CA ALA A 721 5.50 -68.55 52.06
C ALA A 721 6.03 -67.13 52.27
N ILE A 722 5.45 -66.11 51.61
CA ILE A 722 5.86 -64.70 51.74
C ILE A 722 5.49 -64.12 53.11
N LEU A 723 4.38 -64.55 53.71
CA LEU A 723 3.96 -64.11 55.05
C LEU A 723 4.65 -64.87 56.20
N GLY A 724 5.25 -66.02 55.91
CA GLY A 724 6.06 -66.81 56.82
C GLY A 724 7.56 -66.55 56.73
N ALA A 725 7.95 -65.53 55.96
CA ALA A 725 9.31 -65.05 55.74
C ALA A 725 9.70 -63.99 56.78
#